data_AF-A0A419ET99-F1
#
_entry.id   AF-A0A419ET99-F1
#
_cell.length_a   1.000
_cell.length_b   1.000
_cell.length_c   1.000
_cell.angle_alpha   90.00
_cell.angle_beta   90.00
_cell.angle_gamma   90.00
#
_symmetry.space_group_name_H-M   'P 1'
#
loop_
_entity.id
_entity.type
_entity.pdbx_description
1 polymer ?
#
loop_
_entity_poly.entity_id
_entity_poly.type
_entity_poly.pdbx_seq_one_letter_code
_entity_poly.pdbx_strand_id
1 'polypeptide(L)'
;MKRSHQSIFKIVFSVVLLFSNSILSQQLTSPNAAGVYFDGFSILPPYDEQVKTFNFYSDVRVQINIPAPEKFDITKPVGIALFATPNGNSIEHTFGKRTTASDDWHYNIQHIGAQTRFLRESNLDYNLVTVYLETSSQSWPGWRSSHSDNAQLIKAMVDSIKNIFAAYDPFVVLTGHSGGGSMTFGYMNSVTNIPAYVKRITFLDSDYNYDNSYGAKLLDWLNASTENHLCVIAYNDSVALLNGAPFVSPTGGTWYRSWMMQNYLKQYFQFTTEDNDEFIKWTALEGRVKFFMKKNPTRVIYHTVQVELNGFIHGMVSGTEKENIGYEYFGSRAYSQYIQGYLLQKTSLTIPVRPVNSKTGSEFMQYVNNMTFEQREAEILSEITKGNIPNFYRSLRTIRANFQDINGTTYKCYYEVMPDYLAIGSDSDYCRIPMGPVTAQTLANLFSATMPTPKLVDNIYTNTDLKVAPVTYTPVGNQNELVAKFVEHNTAIEQQRKDAGKEVGVFMGGTKKDVVISNKITAGKVVIYGWHKLDGNPIQPVYNGHISGYVDYSHGIRFLNREIILDSVITTIPDILRDSVKYRILSNETGPMYQPSYFKELYTPEQPRSFGIKTEGNKSLRIIVKPDTSVKKYIAKISKDGKSFVKTYYLEPNNLVITGLQTDTLFYVKLTAQNSAGDSPPSEILAGVPTDNINSSLLIINGFDRASTGNTNDFIRMHATAFHKNGITSFCSATNDAVINGLFNLTDYSAVDYILGDESTADETFSLSEQSKVRTFLLNGGNLFVSGSEIAWDLDYKGNSTDKKFINEYLKAKYIADAPNSQSGVFYKVQSVNDPVIYYPNSFFFDNGSHGTINVKWPDVIDPVNGSEGLLGYVGLDTSSGFAGICYSGIFPGGTAEGKVITLGFPFETIYPQTTINELTKDIINYFGIATSVENDNASVPDNFRLYQNYPNPFNPTTKIKYSIPTSPQPSPYKGEGARVRLKIYDILGNIVATLVDSEQLAGDYEVNFDTTKYSLSSGIYFCDLRAGDFHSSVKMMLLK
;
A
#
# COMPACT_ATOMS: atom_id res chain seq x y z
N MET A 1 -52.90 3.21 9.37
CA MET A 1 -51.95 2.47 8.50
C MET A 1 -52.23 2.62 7.00
N LYS A 2 -52.50 3.83 6.47
CA LYS A 2 -52.57 4.09 5.01
C LYS A 2 -51.89 5.41 4.57
N ARG A 3 -51.12 6.06 5.45
CA ARG A 3 -50.45 7.35 5.18
C ARG A 3 -48.92 7.27 5.01
N SER A 4 -48.27 6.13 5.23
CA SER A 4 -46.80 6.00 5.11
C SER A 4 -46.30 5.66 3.69
N HIS A 5 -47.16 5.20 2.78
CA HIS A 5 -46.75 4.81 1.42
C HIS A 5 -46.66 5.98 0.42
N GLN A 6 -47.30 7.13 0.70
CA GLN A 6 -47.22 8.32 -0.18
C GLN A 6 -45.95 9.15 0.02
N SER A 7 -45.28 9.05 1.18
CA SER A 7 -44.07 9.82 1.49
C SER A 7 -42.82 9.26 0.81
N ILE A 8 -42.72 7.92 0.71
CA ILE A 8 -41.62 7.23 0.03
C ILE A 8 -41.70 7.46 -1.48
N PHE A 9 -42.90 7.50 -2.05
CA PHE A 9 -43.10 7.80 -3.47
C PHE A 9 -42.65 9.22 -3.85
N LYS A 10 -42.80 10.22 -2.96
CA LYS A 10 -42.33 11.59 -3.22
C LYS A 10 -40.80 11.74 -3.13
N ILE A 11 -40.14 10.99 -2.25
CA ILE A 11 -38.67 11.04 -2.11
C ILE A 11 -37.98 10.37 -3.30
N VAL A 12 -38.54 9.26 -3.80
CA VAL A 12 -38.02 8.58 -5.01
C VAL A 12 -38.30 9.39 -6.28
N PHE A 13 -39.44 10.08 -6.38
CA PHE A 13 -39.76 10.92 -7.55
C PHE A 13 -38.93 12.22 -7.60
N SER A 14 -38.57 12.81 -6.45
CA SER A 14 -37.72 14.01 -6.39
C SER A 14 -36.27 13.73 -6.79
N VAL A 15 -35.77 12.50 -6.58
CA VAL A 15 -34.46 12.09 -7.09
C VAL A 15 -34.49 11.91 -8.60
N VAL A 16 -35.59 11.41 -9.18
CA VAL A 16 -35.73 11.20 -10.64
C VAL A 16 -35.91 12.52 -11.42
N LEU A 17 -36.58 13.53 -10.84
CA LEU A 17 -36.82 14.83 -11.49
C LEU A 17 -35.62 15.80 -11.47
N LEU A 18 -34.64 15.58 -10.59
CA LEU A 18 -33.40 16.38 -10.55
C LEU A 18 -32.39 15.97 -11.65
N PHE A 19 -32.65 14.88 -12.40
CA PHE A 19 -31.74 14.39 -13.44
C PHE A 19 -32.25 14.58 -14.88
N SER A 20 -33.45 15.12 -15.10
CA SER A 20 -34.05 15.18 -16.44
C SER A 20 -33.99 16.56 -17.13
N ASN A 21 -33.53 17.63 -16.47
CA ASN A 21 -33.67 19.00 -16.98
C ASN A 21 -32.37 19.76 -17.30
N SER A 22 -31.22 19.09 -17.43
CA SER A 22 -29.97 19.76 -17.84
C SER A 22 -29.38 19.31 -19.18
N ILE A 23 -30.04 18.40 -19.92
CA ILE A 23 -29.56 17.92 -21.21
C ILE A 23 -30.31 18.60 -22.36
N LEU A 24 -30.18 19.93 -22.48
CA LEU A 24 -30.60 20.61 -23.71
C LEU A 24 -29.83 21.92 -23.95
N SER A 25 -28.51 21.82 -24.00
CA SER A 25 -27.68 22.66 -24.88
C SER A 25 -26.24 22.16 -24.91
N GLN A 26 -25.92 21.22 -25.79
CA GLN A 26 -24.56 21.14 -26.33
C GLN A 26 -24.67 21.27 -27.85
N GLN A 27 -24.27 22.44 -28.33
CA GLN A 27 -24.03 22.72 -29.73
C GLN A 27 -23.00 21.72 -30.25
N LEU A 28 -23.43 20.95 -31.25
CA LEU A 28 -22.55 20.25 -32.18
C LEU A 28 -21.60 21.28 -32.82
N THR A 29 -20.32 21.21 -32.47
CA THR A 29 -19.22 21.74 -33.29
C THR A 29 -18.25 20.61 -33.62
N SER A 30 -17.68 20.70 -34.81
CA SER A 30 -16.98 19.68 -35.60
C SER A 30 -15.74 19.04 -34.95
N PRO A 31 -15.32 17.85 -35.44
CA PRO A 31 -14.33 17.01 -34.78
C PRO A 31 -12.91 17.53 -35.00
N ASN A 32 -12.27 18.01 -33.94
CA ASN A 32 -10.83 18.02 -33.79
C ASN A 32 -10.49 17.66 -32.33
N ALA A 33 -10.03 16.42 -32.12
CA ALA A 33 -9.17 15.99 -31.02
C ALA A 33 -9.53 16.39 -29.56
N ALA A 34 -10.80 16.39 -29.17
CA ALA A 34 -11.21 16.50 -27.77
C ALA A 34 -12.00 15.24 -27.37
N GLY A 35 -11.51 14.47 -26.39
CA GLY A 35 -12.20 13.29 -25.87
C GLY A 35 -13.54 13.61 -25.21
N VAL A 36 -14.34 12.59 -24.92
CA VAL A 36 -15.65 12.73 -24.25
C VAL A 36 -15.49 12.64 -22.73
N TYR A 37 -15.81 13.73 -22.04
CA TYR A 37 -15.70 13.82 -20.59
C TYR A 37 -17.07 13.74 -19.92
N PHE A 38 -17.20 12.90 -18.89
CA PHE A 38 -18.43 12.75 -18.10
C PHE A 38 -18.37 13.56 -16.81
N ASP A 39 -19.44 14.29 -16.51
CA ASP A 39 -19.52 15.18 -15.34
C ASP A 39 -19.43 14.42 -14.00
N GLY A 40 -18.49 14.89 -13.17
CA GLY A 40 -18.23 14.31 -11.85
C GLY A 40 -17.50 12.98 -11.87
N PHE A 41 -16.84 12.63 -12.98
CA PHE A 41 -15.90 11.52 -13.07
C PHE A 41 -14.44 12.02 -12.93
N SER A 42 -13.63 11.24 -12.23
CA SER A 42 -12.18 11.41 -12.12
C SER A 42 -11.47 10.57 -13.16
N ILE A 43 -10.41 11.09 -13.78
CA ILE A 43 -9.56 10.32 -14.70
C ILE A 43 -8.43 9.70 -13.90
N LEU A 44 -8.30 8.37 -13.94
CA LEU A 44 -7.33 7.65 -13.13
C LEU A 44 -6.22 7.02 -14.00
N PRO A 45 -4.93 7.31 -13.72
CA PRO A 45 -3.82 6.61 -14.38
C PRO A 45 -3.72 5.14 -13.92
N PRO A 46 -3.00 4.29 -14.67
CA PRO A 46 -2.24 4.59 -15.89
C PRO A 46 -3.07 4.57 -17.18
N TYR A 47 -4.33 4.13 -17.13
CA TYR A 47 -5.16 3.93 -18.33
C TYR A 47 -6.08 5.11 -18.66
N ASP A 48 -6.02 6.19 -17.87
CA ASP A 48 -6.84 7.40 -18.01
C ASP A 48 -8.36 7.10 -18.09
N GLU A 49 -8.81 6.01 -17.46
CA GLU A 49 -10.22 5.63 -17.39
C GLU A 49 -11.00 6.62 -16.51
N GLN A 50 -12.24 6.91 -16.90
CA GLN A 50 -13.11 7.82 -16.16
C GLN A 50 -13.87 7.04 -15.07
N VAL A 51 -13.65 7.40 -13.80
CA VAL A 51 -14.19 6.70 -12.64
C VAL A 51 -15.00 7.65 -11.75
N LYS A 52 -16.19 7.19 -11.33
CA LYS A 52 -17.03 7.88 -10.35
C LYS A 52 -17.46 6.90 -9.27
N THR A 53 -17.27 7.28 -8.02
CA THR A 53 -17.64 6.48 -6.85
C THR A 53 -18.60 7.26 -5.97
N PHE A 54 -19.69 6.62 -5.56
CA PHE A 54 -20.67 7.18 -4.65
C PHE A 54 -21.39 6.08 -3.86
N ASN A 55 -21.97 6.45 -2.72
CA ASN A 55 -22.85 5.54 -1.97
C ASN A 55 -24.30 5.78 -2.39
N PHE A 56 -24.96 4.72 -2.87
CA PHE A 56 -26.39 4.68 -3.07
C PHE A 56 -27.06 4.23 -1.75
N TYR A 57 -28.07 4.97 -1.31
CA TYR A 57 -28.80 4.69 -0.05
C TYR A 57 -27.90 4.57 1.21
N SER A 58 -26.72 5.20 1.19
CA SER A 58 -25.70 5.20 2.26
C SER A 58 -24.92 3.89 2.49
N ASP A 59 -25.39 2.74 2.03
CA ASP A 59 -24.81 1.43 2.37
C ASP A 59 -24.57 0.49 1.17
N VAL A 60 -24.82 0.95 -0.06
CA VAL A 60 -24.35 0.32 -1.30
C VAL A 60 -23.37 1.25 -2.00
N ARG A 61 -22.11 0.86 -2.04
CA ARG A 61 -21.06 1.58 -2.77
C ARG A 61 -21.12 1.21 -4.25
N VAL A 62 -21.21 2.23 -5.09
CA VAL A 62 -21.25 2.12 -6.56
C VAL A 62 -19.99 2.77 -7.12
N GLN A 63 -19.25 2.03 -7.94
CA GLN A 63 -18.15 2.56 -8.74
C GLN A 63 -18.40 2.33 -10.22
N ILE A 64 -18.50 3.41 -10.98
CA ILE A 64 -18.69 3.38 -12.43
C ILE A 64 -17.32 3.58 -13.09
N ASN A 65 -16.92 2.69 -13.98
CA ASN A 65 -15.68 2.77 -14.77
C ASN A 65 -16.03 2.85 -16.27
N ILE A 66 -15.76 4.00 -16.86
CA ILE A 66 -16.00 4.35 -18.27
C ILE A 66 -14.66 4.33 -19.02
N PRO A 67 -14.63 4.05 -20.34
CA PRO A 67 -13.44 4.24 -21.17
C PRO A 67 -12.78 5.62 -20.99
N ALA A 68 -11.49 5.69 -21.29
CA ALA A 68 -10.78 6.95 -21.36
C ALA A 68 -11.46 7.92 -22.34
N PRO A 69 -11.41 9.25 -22.13
CA PRO A 69 -12.13 10.22 -22.94
C PRO A 69 -11.90 10.07 -24.44
N GLU A 70 -10.66 9.79 -24.85
CA GLU A 70 -10.26 9.59 -26.24
C GLU A 70 -10.66 8.23 -26.83
N LYS A 71 -11.07 7.27 -25.99
CA LYS A 71 -11.53 5.94 -26.39
C LYS A 71 -13.07 5.80 -26.37
N PHE A 72 -13.79 6.81 -25.90
CA PHE A 72 -15.25 6.78 -25.90
C PHE A 72 -15.80 7.24 -27.25
N ASP A 73 -16.54 6.37 -27.93
CA ASP A 73 -17.07 6.61 -29.26
C ASP A 73 -18.54 7.05 -29.19
N ILE A 74 -18.82 8.33 -29.45
CA ILE A 74 -20.19 8.88 -29.40
C ILE A 74 -21.17 8.23 -30.38
N THR A 75 -20.68 7.50 -31.38
CA THR A 75 -21.53 6.82 -32.38
C THR A 75 -22.01 5.45 -31.92
N LYS A 76 -21.40 4.90 -30.87
CA LYS A 76 -21.73 3.58 -30.32
C LYS A 76 -22.68 3.69 -29.12
N PRO A 77 -23.63 2.74 -28.96
CA PRO A 77 -24.45 2.66 -27.75
C PRO A 77 -23.59 2.37 -26.51
N VAL A 78 -24.16 2.54 -25.32
CA VAL A 78 -23.48 2.23 -24.04
C VAL A 78 -23.98 0.91 -23.46
N GLY A 79 -23.07 -0.07 -23.33
CA GLY A 79 -23.33 -1.33 -22.64
C GLY A 79 -22.91 -1.26 -21.18
N ILE A 80 -23.88 -1.30 -20.26
CA ILE A 80 -23.66 -1.18 -18.82
C ILE A 80 -23.57 -2.57 -18.19
N ALA A 81 -22.35 -3.04 -17.92
CA ALA A 81 -22.11 -4.28 -17.18
C ALA A 81 -22.22 -4.01 -15.67
N LEU A 82 -23.37 -4.35 -15.09
CA LEU A 82 -23.60 -4.28 -13.65
C LEU A 82 -22.96 -5.51 -13.00
N PHE A 83 -21.75 -5.35 -12.46
CA PHE A 83 -20.99 -6.41 -11.78
C PHE A 83 -21.15 -6.28 -10.26
N ALA A 84 -22.03 -7.09 -9.69
CA ALA A 84 -22.16 -7.20 -8.23
C ALA A 84 -20.99 -8.00 -7.63
N THR A 85 -20.36 -7.45 -6.58
CA THR A 85 -19.17 -8.09 -5.98
C THR A 85 -19.52 -9.43 -5.30
N PRO A 86 -18.59 -10.39 -5.29
CA PRO A 86 -18.80 -11.64 -4.58
C PRO A 86 -18.75 -11.44 -3.07
N ASN A 87 -19.26 -12.43 -2.32
CA ASN A 87 -19.28 -12.37 -0.87
C ASN A 87 -17.84 -12.21 -0.31
N GLY A 88 -17.67 -11.32 0.67
CA GLY A 88 -16.38 -11.03 1.31
C GLY A 88 -15.40 -10.22 0.47
N ASN A 89 -15.80 -9.71 -0.70
CA ASN A 89 -14.93 -8.93 -1.58
C ASN A 89 -15.39 -7.48 -1.66
N SER A 90 -14.44 -6.56 -1.58
CA SER A 90 -14.66 -5.15 -1.92
C SER A 90 -14.62 -4.91 -3.43
N ILE A 91 -14.95 -3.69 -3.85
CA ILE A 91 -14.73 -3.24 -5.24
C ILE A 91 -13.25 -3.37 -5.61
N GLU A 92 -12.32 -3.03 -4.72
CA GLU A 92 -10.88 -3.07 -4.97
C GLU A 92 -10.37 -4.50 -5.17
N HIS A 93 -10.82 -5.44 -4.33
CA HIS A 93 -10.52 -6.87 -4.50
C HIS A 93 -11.02 -7.37 -5.86
N THR A 94 -12.25 -7.02 -6.22
CA THR A 94 -12.90 -7.43 -7.48
C THR A 94 -12.24 -6.81 -8.71
N PHE A 95 -11.93 -5.52 -8.64
CA PHE A 95 -11.24 -4.79 -9.70
C PHE A 95 -9.85 -5.40 -9.96
N GLY A 96 -9.14 -5.74 -8.89
CA GLY A 96 -7.90 -6.50 -8.88
C GLY A 96 -6.65 -5.70 -9.26
N LYS A 97 -5.50 -6.16 -8.78
CA LYS A 97 -4.18 -5.61 -9.14
C LYS A 97 -3.12 -6.71 -9.10
N ARG A 98 -1.90 -6.40 -9.55
CA ARG A 98 -0.74 -7.25 -9.31
C ARG A 98 -0.43 -7.23 -7.81
N THR A 99 -0.36 -8.40 -7.21
CA THR A 99 -0.10 -8.54 -5.77
C THR A 99 1.38 -8.46 -5.46
N THR A 100 1.70 -7.80 -4.35
CA THR A 100 2.97 -7.87 -3.64
C THR A 100 2.86 -8.86 -2.48
N ALA A 101 3.99 -9.22 -1.86
CA ALA A 101 3.99 -10.16 -0.71
C ALA A 101 3.14 -9.67 0.49
N SER A 102 2.83 -8.37 0.56
CA SER A 102 2.01 -7.79 1.62
C SER A 102 0.52 -7.66 1.29
N ASP A 103 0.11 -7.93 0.05
CA ASP A 103 -1.27 -7.73 -0.40
C ASP A 103 -2.17 -8.91 -0.05
N ASP A 104 -3.44 -8.60 0.20
CA ASP A 104 -4.49 -9.61 0.33
C ASP A 104 -4.59 -10.43 -0.97
N TRP A 105 -4.74 -11.76 -0.82
CA TRP A 105 -4.82 -12.68 -1.95
C TRP A 105 -6.03 -12.39 -2.86
N HIS A 106 -7.11 -11.79 -2.33
CA HIS A 106 -8.32 -11.43 -3.09
C HIS A 106 -8.01 -10.46 -4.24
N TYR A 107 -6.91 -9.72 -4.21
CA TYR A 107 -6.51 -8.86 -5.33
C TYR A 107 -6.10 -9.62 -6.59
N ASN A 108 -5.75 -10.92 -6.48
CA ASN A 108 -5.19 -11.71 -7.58
C ASN A 108 -6.14 -12.72 -8.23
N ILE A 109 -7.42 -12.74 -7.85
CA ILE A 109 -8.34 -13.84 -8.20
C ILE A 109 -9.45 -13.47 -9.20
N GLN A 110 -9.73 -12.18 -9.44
CA GLN A 110 -10.81 -11.77 -10.37
C GLN A 110 -10.32 -10.86 -11.50
N HIS A 111 -9.62 -9.77 -11.18
CA HIS A 111 -9.12 -8.77 -12.16
C HIS A 111 -10.18 -8.27 -13.14
N ILE A 112 -11.40 -8.00 -12.68
CA ILE A 112 -12.49 -7.53 -13.55
C ILE A 112 -12.11 -6.22 -14.28
N GLY A 113 -11.28 -5.37 -13.65
CA GLY A 113 -10.74 -4.17 -14.32
C GLY A 113 -9.87 -4.52 -15.53
N ALA A 114 -8.98 -5.50 -15.41
CA ALA A 114 -8.13 -5.96 -16.52
C ALA A 114 -8.92 -6.70 -17.60
N GLN A 115 -9.89 -7.52 -17.20
CA GLN A 115 -10.80 -8.20 -18.13
C GLN A 115 -11.69 -7.20 -18.89
N THR A 116 -12.16 -6.14 -18.23
CA THR A 116 -12.88 -5.02 -18.89
C THR A 116 -12.02 -4.35 -19.96
N ARG A 117 -10.73 -4.13 -19.69
CA ARG A 117 -9.80 -3.54 -20.66
C ARG A 117 -9.57 -4.44 -21.86
N PHE A 118 -9.38 -5.74 -21.63
CA PHE A 118 -9.31 -6.72 -22.73
C PHE A 118 -10.55 -6.63 -23.63
N LEU A 119 -11.75 -6.58 -23.05
CA LEU A 119 -13.00 -6.45 -23.80
C LEU A 119 -13.08 -5.14 -24.59
N ARG A 120 -12.63 -4.02 -24.02
CA ARG A 120 -12.59 -2.71 -24.72
C ARG A 120 -11.66 -2.74 -25.94
N GLU A 121 -10.54 -3.44 -25.86
CA GLU A 121 -9.59 -3.60 -26.98
C GLU A 121 -10.09 -4.61 -28.04
N SER A 122 -11.13 -5.39 -27.74
CA SER A 122 -11.71 -6.39 -28.66
C SER A 122 -12.69 -5.80 -29.69
N ASN A 123 -12.74 -4.47 -29.82
CA ASN A 123 -13.60 -3.70 -30.72
C ASN A 123 -15.08 -4.13 -30.66
N LEU A 124 -15.68 -4.01 -29.47
CA LEU A 124 -17.12 -4.17 -29.29
C LEU A 124 -17.88 -3.11 -30.11
N ASP A 125 -19.11 -3.45 -30.50
CA ASP A 125 -20.07 -2.58 -31.18
C ASP A 125 -20.71 -1.54 -30.24
N TYR A 126 -20.34 -1.54 -28.96
CA TYR A 126 -20.78 -0.59 -27.93
C TYR A 126 -19.62 -0.11 -27.04
N ASN A 127 -19.82 1.02 -26.36
CA ASN A 127 -18.94 1.49 -25.29
C ASN A 127 -19.20 0.67 -24.01
N LEU A 128 -18.25 -0.18 -23.60
CA LEU A 128 -18.37 -0.97 -22.37
C LEU A 128 -18.10 -0.11 -21.12
N VAL A 129 -19.15 0.08 -20.33
CA VAL A 129 -19.09 0.67 -18.99
C VAL A 129 -19.26 -0.44 -17.96
N THR A 130 -18.27 -0.62 -17.08
CA THR A 130 -18.34 -1.60 -15.99
C THR A 130 -18.71 -0.88 -14.70
N VAL A 131 -19.76 -1.35 -14.03
CA VAL A 131 -20.25 -0.79 -12.79
C VAL A 131 -20.11 -1.82 -11.68
N TYR A 132 -19.30 -1.51 -10.67
CA TYR A 132 -19.07 -2.36 -9.52
C TYR A 132 -20.05 -1.99 -8.41
N LEU A 133 -20.69 -3.01 -7.83
CA LEU A 133 -21.72 -2.84 -6.81
C LEU A 133 -21.36 -3.64 -5.56
N GLU A 134 -20.96 -2.93 -4.51
CA GLU A 134 -20.55 -3.48 -3.21
C GLU A 134 -21.53 -3.06 -2.11
N THR A 135 -22.02 -4.00 -1.32
CA THR A 135 -22.78 -3.69 -0.11
C THR A 135 -21.83 -3.45 1.06
N SER A 136 -22.23 -2.62 2.02
CA SER A 136 -21.46 -2.37 3.26
C SER A 136 -21.16 -3.65 4.06
N SER A 137 -22.02 -4.66 3.95
CA SER A 137 -21.86 -6.00 4.53
C SER A 137 -20.99 -6.95 3.70
N GLN A 138 -20.56 -6.54 2.50
CA GLN A 138 -19.89 -7.36 1.50
C GLN A 138 -20.60 -8.70 1.24
N SER A 139 -21.95 -8.66 1.26
CA SER A 139 -22.81 -9.83 1.07
C SER A 139 -24.15 -9.38 0.52
N TRP A 140 -24.37 -9.56 -0.78
CA TRP A 140 -25.66 -9.28 -1.43
C TRP A 140 -26.82 -10.12 -0.88
N PRO A 141 -26.66 -11.44 -0.60
CA PRO A 141 -27.68 -12.22 0.10
C PRO A 141 -28.00 -11.66 1.50
N GLY A 142 -26.97 -11.30 2.27
CA GLY A 142 -27.13 -10.71 3.60
C GLY A 142 -27.85 -9.36 3.53
N TRP A 143 -27.43 -8.49 2.61
CA TRP A 143 -28.02 -7.17 2.39
C TRP A 143 -29.50 -7.26 1.97
N ARG A 144 -29.84 -8.15 1.03
CA ARG A 144 -31.24 -8.36 0.64
C ARG A 144 -32.10 -8.89 1.78
N SER A 145 -31.52 -9.68 2.68
CA SER A 145 -32.21 -10.21 3.85
C SER A 145 -32.44 -9.14 4.92
N SER A 146 -31.55 -8.14 5.03
CA SER A 146 -31.69 -7.03 5.98
C SER A 146 -32.55 -5.87 5.48
N HIS A 147 -32.86 -5.82 4.18
CA HIS A 147 -33.64 -4.74 3.56
C HIS A 147 -34.99 -5.22 3.06
N SER A 148 -36.07 -4.88 3.79
CA SER A 148 -37.43 -5.28 3.41
C SER A 148 -37.90 -4.70 2.06
N ASP A 149 -37.32 -3.59 1.62
CA ASP A 149 -37.58 -2.86 0.37
C ASP A 149 -36.49 -3.09 -0.70
N ASN A 150 -35.69 -4.16 -0.55
CA ASN A 150 -34.55 -4.46 -1.43
C ASN A 150 -34.89 -4.42 -2.93
N ALA A 151 -36.06 -4.93 -3.33
CA ALA A 151 -36.45 -4.97 -4.73
C ALA A 151 -36.61 -3.55 -5.32
N GLN A 152 -37.28 -2.65 -4.59
CA GLN A 152 -37.45 -1.26 -5.03
C GLN A 152 -36.12 -0.51 -5.06
N LEU A 153 -35.25 -0.73 -4.07
CA LEU A 153 -33.94 -0.10 -4.00
C LEU A 153 -33.02 -0.55 -5.14
N ILE A 154 -32.96 -1.85 -5.44
CA ILE A 154 -32.17 -2.38 -6.55
C ILE A 154 -32.66 -1.80 -7.88
N LYS A 155 -33.98 -1.76 -8.11
CA LYS A 155 -34.56 -1.18 -9.32
C LYS A 155 -34.19 0.30 -9.47
N ALA A 156 -34.37 1.09 -8.41
CA ALA A 156 -34.06 2.51 -8.41
C ALA A 156 -32.57 2.76 -8.70
N MET A 157 -31.68 1.94 -8.14
CA MET A 157 -30.25 1.98 -8.41
C MET A 157 -29.93 1.71 -9.89
N VAL A 158 -30.47 0.62 -10.45
CA VAL A 158 -30.26 0.26 -11.87
C VAL A 158 -30.79 1.35 -12.80
N ASP A 159 -31.99 1.87 -12.55
CA ASP A 159 -32.58 2.95 -13.35
C ASP A 159 -31.73 4.23 -13.25
N SER A 160 -31.23 4.57 -12.05
CA SER A 160 -30.40 5.76 -11.84
C SER A 160 -29.07 5.66 -12.59
N ILE A 161 -28.41 4.50 -12.54
CA ILE A 161 -27.15 4.25 -13.25
C ILE A 161 -27.37 4.31 -14.77
N LYS A 162 -28.43 3.68 -15.27
CA LYS A 162 -28.77 3.71 -16.70
C LYS A 162 -29.02 5.14 -17.19
N ASN A 163 -29.69 5.96 -16.39
CA ASN A 163 -30.04 7.33 -16.77
C ASN A 163 -28.82 8.25 -16.93
N ILE A 164 -27.67 7.93 -16.33
CA ILE A 164 -26.40 8.65 -16.56
C ILE A 164 -26.01 8.64 -18.04
N PHE A 165 -26.38 7.59 -18.77
CA PHE A 165 -26.00 7.37 -20.17
C PHE A 165 -27.18 7.51 -21.13
N ALA A 166 -28.28 8.15 -20.73
CA ALA A 166 -29.51 8.24 -21.52
C ALA A 166 -29.32 8.82 -22.93
N ALA A 167 -28.32 9.69 -23.13
CA ALA A 167 -27.98 10.29 -24.42
C ALA A 167 -27.30 9.32 -25.41
N TYR A 168 -26.92 8.12 -24.98
CA TYR A 168 -26.07 7.18 -25.74
C TYR A 168 -26.69 5.78 -25.84
N ASP A 169 -28.02 5.70 -26.01
CA ASP A 169 -28.80 4.45 -26.16
C ASP A 169 -28.35 3.31 -25.22
N PRO A 170 -28.52 3.48 -23.89
CA PRO A 170 -27.92 2.58 -22.92
C PRO A 170 -28.69 1.27 -22.79
N PHE A 171 -27.97 0.16 -22.78
CA PHE A 171 -28.50 -1.16 -22.43
C PHE A 171 -27.75 -1.76 -21.23
N VAL A 172 -28.36 -2.75 -20.58
CA VAL A 172 -27.87 -3.36 -19.35
C VAL A 172 -27.46 -4.81 -19.59
N VAL A 173 -26.31 -5.16 -19.01
CA VAL A 173 -25.85 -6.53 -18.82
C VAL A 173 -25.87 -6.83 -17.32
N LEU A 174 -26.70 -7.79 -16.91
CA LEU A 174 -26.75 -8.27 -15.53
C LEU A 174 -25.70 -9.36 -15.35
N THR A 175 -24.71 -9.11 -14.49
CA THR A 175 -23.60 -10.03 -14.28
C THR A 175 -23.07 -9.95 -12.84
N GLY A 176 -22.26 -10.92 -12.45
CA GLY A 176 -21.68 -10.98 -11.12
C GLY A 176 -21.20 -12.37 -10.78
N HIS A 177 -20.27 -12.41 -9.84
CA HIS A 177 -19.67 -13.65 -9.33
C HIS A 177 -20.24 -13.99 -7.95
N SER A 178 -20.44 -15.28 -7.66
CA SER A 178 -20.85 -15.76 -6.34
C SER A 178 -22.07 -14.99 -5.81
N GLY A 179 -21.97 -14.45 -4.58
CA GLY A 179 -22.86 -13.48 -3.94
C GLY A 179 -23.61 -12.53 -4.88
N GLY A 180 -22.92 -12.02 -5.91
CA GLY A 180 -23.44 -11.04 -6.86
C GLY A 180 -24.67 -11.49 -7.63
N GLY A 181 -24.87 -12.80 -7.85
CA GLY A 181 -26.09 -13.29 -8.50
C GLY A 181 -27.35 -13.02 -7.68
N SER A 182 -27.22 -12.90 -6.35
CA SER A 182 -28.32 -12.46 -5.50
C SER A 182 -28.79 -11.04 -5.83
N MET A 183 -27.90 -10.14 -6.29
CA MET A 183 -28.30 -8.84 -6.83
C MET A 183 -29.16 -9.03 -8.08
N THR A 184 -28.70 -9.86 -9.04
CA THR A 184 -29.40 -10.15 -10.30
C THR A 184 -30.82 -10.71 -10.07
N PHE A 185 -30.98 -11.69 -9.18
CA PHE A 185 -32.30 -12.20 -8.81
C PHE A 185 -33.14 -11.15 -8.06
N GLY A 186 -32.53 -10.31 -7.23
CA GLY A 186 -33.19 -9.17 -6.59
C GLY A 186 -33.75 -8.17 -7.59
N TYR A 187 -33.00 -7.87 -8.64
CA TYR A 187 -33.48 -7.04 -9.76
C TYR A 187 -34.63 -7.73 -10.50
N MET A 188 -34.52 -9.02 -10.83
CA MET A 188 -35.62 -9.75 -11.48
C MET A 188 -36.89 -9.84 -10.61
N ASN A 189 -36.77 -9.82 -9.28
CA ASN A 189 -37.91 -9.73 -8.36
C ASN A 189 -38.58 -8.36 -8.40
N SER A 190 -37.84 -7.30 -8.73
CA SER A 190 -38.34 -5.92 -8.75
C SER A 190 -39.17 -5.57 -9.98
N VAL A 191 -39.15 -6.42 -11.01
CA VAL A 191 -39.83 -6.19 -12.29
C VAL A 191 -40.80 -7.32 -12.59
N THR A 192 -41.93 -7.02 -13.24
CA THR A 192 -42.86 -8.05 -13.70
C THR A 192 -42.23 -8.89 -14.81
N ASN A 193 -41.70 -8.22 -15.84
CA ASN A 193 -40.96 -8.80 -16.95
C ASN A 193 -39.57 -8.18 -17.04
N ILE A 194 -38.58 -8.94 -17.49
CA ILE A 194 -37.23 -8.42 -17.72
C ILE A 194 -37.30 -7.38 -18.85
N PRO A 195 -36.89 -6.11 -18.63
CA PRO A 195 -37.06 -5.05 -19.62
C PRO A 195 -36.25 -5.27 -20.90
N ALA A 196 -36.73 -4.76 -22.04
CA ALA A 196 -36.08 -4.89 -23.35
C ALA A 196 -34.67 -4.25 -23.45
N TYR A 197 -34.35 -3.34 -22.52
CA TYR A 197 -33.01 -2.76 -22.39
C TYR A 197 -32.01 -3.70 -21.73
N VAL A 198 -32.44 -4.80 -21.08
CA VAL A 198 -31.54 -5.84 -20.61
C VAL A 198 -31.25 -6.77 -21.78
N LYS A 199 -30.01 -6.78 -22.27
CA LYS A 199 -29.61 -7.56 -23.46
C LYS A 199 -28.85 -8.83 -23.13
N ARG A 200 -28.26 -8.90 -21.94
CA ARG A 200 -27.50 -10.08 -21.52
C ARG A 200 -27.65 -10.32 -20.03
N ILE A 201 -27.78 -11.60 -19.68
CA ILE A 201 -27.74 -12.08 -18.30
C ILE A 201 -26.66 -13.14 -18.24
N THR A 202 -25.67 -12.91 -17.37
CA THR A 202 -24.54 -13.80 -17.19
C THR A 202 -24.47 -14.21 -15.72
N PHE A 203 -24.56 -15.51 -15.48
CA PHE A 203 -24.28 -16.09 -14.17
C PHE A 203 -22.88 -16.69 -14.19
N LEU A 204 -21.93 -16.00 -13.56
CA LEU A 204 -20.58 -16.52 -13.33
C LEU A 204 -20.56 -17.17 -11.96
N ASP A 205 -20.92 -18.44 -11.90
CA ASP A 205 -20.99 -19.22 -10.67
C ASP A 205 -21.77 -18.50 -9.55
N SER A 206 -22.93 -18.01 -9.94
CA SER A 206 -23.74 -17.08 -9.15
C SER A 206 -25.24 -17.35 -9.24
N ASP A 207 -25.67 -18.43 -9.89
CA ASP A 207 -27.08 -18.77 -10.08
C ASP A 207 -27.69 -19.58 -8.91
N TYR A 208 -27.01 -19.70 -7.76
CA TYR A 208 -27.44 -20.59 -6.67
C TYR A 208 -28.80 -20.21 -6.04
N ASN A 209 -29.29 -18.98 -6.28
CA ASN A 209 -30.62 -18.51 -5.90
C ASN A 209 -31.73 -18.88 -6.91
N TYR A 210 -31.41 -19.54 -8.03
CA TYR A 210 -32.39 -19.91 -9.05
C TYR A 210 -33.39 -20.95 -8.52
N ASP A 211 -34.65 -20.73 -8.88
CA ASP A 211 -35.69 -21.75 -8.89
C ASP A 211 -36.62 -21.53 -10.09
N ASN A 212 -37.54 -22.46 -10.33
CA ASN A 212 -38.41 -22.43 -11.51
C ASN A 212 -39.38 -21.24 -11.54
N SER A 213 -39.54 -20.46 -10.46
CA SER A 213 -40.35 -19.23 -10.49
C SER A 213 -39.75 -18.15 -11.39
N TYR A 214 -38.43 -18.20 -11.64
CA TYR A 214 -37.75 -17.31 -12.59
C TYR A 214 -37.84 -17.79 -14.04
N GLY A 215 -38.19 -19.07 -14.26
CA GLY A 215 -38.17 -19.70 -15.57
C GLY A 215 -39.04 -19.00 -16.61
N ALA A 216 -40.27 -18.62 -16.24
CA ALA A 216 -41.17 -17.90 -17.14
C ALA A 216 -40.61 -16.53 -17.56
N LYS A 217 -40.02 -15.77 -16.63
CA LYS A 217 -39.42 -14.46 -16.94
C LYS A 217 -38.25 -14.58 -17.91
N LEU A 218 -37.39 -15.58 -17.72
CA LEU A 218 -36.26 -15.84 -18.62
C LEU A 218 -36.75 -16.30 -20.00
N LEU A 219 -37.76 -17.17 -20.05
CA LEU A 219 -38.37 -17.64 -21.30
C LEU A 219 -38.98 -16.47 -22.10
N ASP A 220 -39.81 -15.66 -21.45
CA ASP A 220 -40.45 -14.50 -22.09
C ASP A 220 -39.42 -13.50 -22.60
N TRP A 221 -38.37 -13.27 -21.81
CA TRP A 221 -37.26 -12.40 -22.19
C TRP A 221 -36.47 -12.95 -23.39
N LEU A 222 -36.11 -14.23 -23.40
CA LEU A 222 -35.38 -14.85 -24.52
C LEU A 222 -36.19 -14.86 -25.83
N ASN A 223 -37.51 -14.98 -25.75
CA ASN A 223 -38.42 -14.93 -26.89
C ASN A 223 -38.70 -13.49 -27.38
N ALA A 224 -38.56 -12.49 -26.50
CA ALA A 224 -38.86 -11.10 -26.85
C ALA A 224 -37.88 -10.47 -27.86
N SER A 225 -36.64 -10.98 -27.96
CA SER A 225 -35.64 -10.44 -28.89
C SER A 225 -34.52 -11.44 -29.20
N THR A 226 -34.03 -11.43 -30.45
CA THR A 226 -32.82 -12.14 -30.88
C THR A 226 -31.54 -11.52 -30.32
N GLU A 227 -31.60 -10.31 -29.77
CA GLU A 227 -30.45 -9.66 -29.14
C GLU A 227 -30.20 -10.16 -27.70
N ASN A 228 -31.15 -10.92 -27.13
CA ASN A 228 -31.09 -11.36 -25.74
C ASN A 228 -30.26 -12.64 -25.58
N HIS A 229 -29.24 -12.57 -24.70
CA HIS A 229 -28.25 -13.62 -24.48
C HIS A 229 -28.18 -14.09 -23.02
N LEU A 230 -28.34 -15.40 -22.79
CA LEU A 230 -28.16 -16.03 -21.48
C LEU A 230 -26.88 -16.86 -21.47
N CYS A 231 -25.96 -16.54 -20.56
CA CYS A 231 -24.75 -17.33 -20.32
C CYS A 231 -24.72 -17.80 -18.87
N VAL A 232 -24.63 -19.11 -18.66
CA VAL A 232 -24.55 -19.72 -17.32
C VAL A 232 -23.24 -20.49 -17.23
N ILE A 233 -22.38 -20.10 -16.30
CA ILE A 233 -21.08 -20.72 -16.06
C ILE A 233 -21.11 -21.27 -14.65
N ALA A 234 -20.87 -22.57 -14.50
CA ALA A 234 -20.79 -23.23 -13.21
C ALA A 234 -19.75 -24.36 -13.25
N TYR A 235 -19.23 -24.72 -12.08
CA TYR A 235 -18.45 -25.94 -11.93
C TYR A 235 -19.18 -26.92 -11.01
N ASN A 236 -18.76 -28.18 -11.02
CA ASN A 236 -19.34 -29.18 -10.14
C ASN A 236 -18.86 -28.95 -8.69
N ASP A 237 -19.52 -28.01 -8.02
CA ASP A 237 -19.32 -27.64 -6.62
C ASP A 237 -19.94 -28.67 -5.65
N SER A 238 -20.91 -29.47 -6.11
CA SER A 238 -21.57 -30.52 -5.31
C SER A 238 -20.63 -31.63 -4.84
N VAL A 239 -19.47 -31.80 -5.48
CA VAL A 239 -18.44 -32.78 -5.13
C VAL A 239 -17.15 -32.13 -4.62
N ALA A 240 -17.08 -30.80 -4.60
CA ALA A 240 -15.88 -30.06 -4.21
C ALA A 240 -15.66 -30.13 -2.69
N LEU A 241 -14.39 -30.27 -2.29
CA LEU A 241 -14.00 -30.42 -0.89
C LEU A 241 -13.19 -29.21 -0.41
N LEU A 242 -13.56 -28.66 0.75
CA LEU A 242 -12.77 -27.70 1.52
C LEU A 242 -12.23 -28.41 2.75
N ASN A 243 -10.91 -28.49 2.90
CA ASN A 243 -10.24 -29.23 3.99
C ASN A 243 -10.73 -30.68 4.13
N GLY A 244 -10.98 -31.35 2.99
CA GLY A 244 -11.47 -32.74 2.94
C GLY A 244 -12.97 -32.92 3.19
N ALA A 245 -13.72 -31.86 3.48
CA ALA A 245 -15.17 -31.92 3.73
C ALA A 245 -15.97 -31.19 2.63
N PRO A 246 -17.18 -31.67 2.26
CA PRO A 246 -18.08 -30.91 1.40
C PRO A 246 -18.48 -29.58 2.06
N PHE A 247 -18.41 -28.47 1.32
CA PHE A 247 -18.81 -27.15 1.81
C PHE A 247 -20.10 -26.62 1.16
N VAL A 248 -20.60 -27.32 0.13
CA VAL A 248 -21.87 -27.04 -0.54
C VAL A 248 -22.72 -28.31 -0.54
N SER A 249 -24.02 -28.18 -0.27
CA SER A 249 -24.93 -29.33 -0.33
C SER A 249 -25.20 -29.75 -1.79
N PRO A 250 -25.59 -31.01 -2.05
CA PRO A 250 -25.83 -31.49 -3.42
C PRO A 250 -26.82 -30.66 -4.25
N THR A 251 -27.71 -29.91 -3.59
CA THR A 251 -28.74 -29.06 -4.22
C THR A 251 -28.58 -27.56 -3.92
N GLY A 252 -27.59 -27.19 -3.10
CA GLY A 252 -27.35 -25.82 -2.65
C GLY A 252 -26.45 -25.03 -3.59
N GLY A 253 -25.68 -25.72 -4.42
CA GLY A 253 -24.68 -25.16 -5.31
C GLY A 253 -25.18 -24.72 -6.69
N THR A 254 -24.32 -24.03 -7.41
CA THR A 254 -24.55 -23.56 -8.79
C THR A 254 -24.68 -24.73 -9.74
N TRP A 255 -23.93 -25.83 -9.53
CA TRP A 255 -24.04 -27.04 -10.35
C TRP A 255 -25.48 -27.53 -10.49
N TYR A 256 -26.17 -27.71 -9.36
CA TYR A 256 -27.55 -28.18 -9.35
C TYR A 256 -28.53 -27.13 -9.92
N ARG A 257 -28.28 -25.85 -9.62
CA ARG A 257 -29.18 -24.75 -9.98
C ARG A 257 -29.12 -24.43 -11.47
N SER A 258 -27.94 -24.55 -12.08
CA SER A 258 -27.75 -24.46 -13.52
C SER A 258 -28.45 -25.62 -14.26
N TRP A 259 -28.35 -26.85 -13.74
CA TRP A 259 -29.11 -27.99 -14.25
C TRP A 259 -30.62 -27.76 -14.16
N MET A 260 -31.11 -27.22 -13.04
CA MET A 260 -32.53 -26.89 -12.85
C MET A 260 -33.00 -25.87 -13.90
N MET A 261 -32.22 -24.81 -14.13
CA MET A 261 -32.51 -23.79 -15.14
C MET A 261 -32.49 -24.37 -16.55
N GLN A 262 -31.47 -25.17 -16.90
CA GLN A 262 -31.37 -25.80 -18.21
C GLN A 262 -32.52 -26.78 -18.47
N ASN A 263 -32.90 -27.60 -17.49
CA ASN A 263 -34.02 -28.53 -17.58
C ASN A 263 -35.37 -27.82 -17.75
N TYR A 264 -35.54 -26.65 -17.14
CA TYR A 264 -36.72 -25.82 -17.37
C TYR A 264 -36.75 -25.34 -18.83
N LEU A 265 -35.66 -24.73 -19.31
CA LEU A 265 -35.59 -24.16 -20.66
C LEU A 265 -35.64 -25.21 -21.77
N LYS A 266 -35.12 -26.43 -21.54
CA LYS A 266 -35.15 -27.56 -22.49
C LYS A 266 -36.57 -27.99 -22.87
N GLN A 267 -37.57 -27.67 -22.06
CA GLN A 267 -38.98 -27.93 -22.40
C GLN A 267 -39.49 -27.03 -23.53
N TYR A 268 -38.80 -25.91 -23.79
CA TYR A 268 -39.23 -24.88 -24.75
C TYR A 268 -38.24 -24.70 -25.91
N PHE A 269 -36.95 -24.95 -25.67
CA PHE A 269 -35.89 -24.79 -26.67
C PHE A 269 -35.15 -26.09 -26.93
N GLN A 270 -34.78 -26.32 -28.20
CA GLN A 270 -33.91 -27.42 -28.59
C GLN A 270 -32.47 -27.09 -28.21
N PHE A 271 -31.85 -27.97 -27.41
CA PHE A 271 -30.45 -27.85 -27.00
C PHE A 271 -29.58 -28.85 -27.73
N THR A 272 -28.41 -28.39 -28.19
CA THR A 272 -27.28 -29.23 -28.56
C THR A 272 -26.37 -29.42 -27.35
N THR A 273 -25.86 -30.63 -27.14
CA THR A 273 -24.95 -30.96 -26.03
C THR A 273 -23.58 -31.31 -26.58
N GLU A 274 -22.54 -30.67 -26.03
CA GLU A 274 -21.15 -31.11 -26.15
C GLU A 274 -20.71 -31.60 -24.76
N ASP A 275 -20.26 -32.85 -24.67
CA ASP A 275 -19.87 -33.46 -23.40
C ASP A 275 -18.49 -34.11 -23.57
N ASN A 276 -17.48 -33.54 -22.92
CA ASN A 276 -16.09 -34.03 -22.94
C ASN A 276 -15.57 -34.22 -21.51
N ASP A 277 -14.33 -34.66 -21.33
CA ASP A 277 -13.79 -34.97 -20.00
C ASP A 277 -13.75 -33.77 -19.04
N GLU A 278 -13.73 -32.55 -19.58
CA GLU A 278 -13.61 -31.33 -18.78
C GLU A 278 -14.93 -30.59 -18.57
N PHE A 279 -15.81 -30.59 -19.56
CA PHE A 279 -17.00 -29.75 -19.62
C PHE A 279 -18.22 -30.49 -20.17
N ILE A 280 -19.39 -30.08 -19.66
CA ILE A 280 -20.67 -30.26 -20.35
C ILE A 280 -21.11 -28.88 -20.83
N LYS A 281 -21.35 -28.73 -22.12
CA LYS A 281 -21.83 -27.49 -22.71
C LYS A 281 -23.20 -27.73 -23.34
N TRP A 282 -24.16 -26.87 -23.00
CA TRP A 282 -25.46 -26.86 -23.66
C TRP A 282 -25.65 -25.57 -24.42
N THR A 283 -26.03 -25.67 -25.68
CA THR A 283 -26.30 -24.51 -26.54
C THR A 283 -27.70 -24.59 -27.11
N ALA A 284 -28.45 -23.49 -27.09
CA ALA A 284 -29.74 -23.35 -27.74
C ALA A 284 -29.86 -21.96 -28.40
N LEU A 285 -30.91 -21.79 -29.21
CA LEU A 285 -31.23 -20.52 -29.90
C LEU A 285 -30.03 -19.94 -30.66
N GLU A 286 -29.40 -20.76 -31.51
CA GLU A 286 -28.27 -20.36 -32.37
C GLU A 286 -27.08 -19.76 -31.59
N GLY A 287 -26.86 -20.21 -30.35
CA GLY A 287 -25.75 -19.74 -29.52
C GLY A 287 -26.12 -18.70 -28.47
N ARG A 288 -27.36 -18.16 -28.50
CA ARG A 288 -27.79 -17.12 -27.56
C ARG A 288 -28.02 -17.62 -26.14
N VAL A 289 -28.29 -18.91 -25.97
CA VAL A 289 -28.41 -19.56 -24.66
C VAL A 289 -27.30 -20.59 -24.54
N LYS A 290 -26.36 -20.34 -23.62
CA LYS A 290 -25.24 -21.24 -23.38
C LYS A 290 -25.04 -21.53 -21.90
N PHE A 291 -24.80 -22.80 -21.62
CA PHE A 291 -24.39 -23.30 -20.31
C PHE A 291 -23.00 -23.93 -20.44
N PHE A 292 -22.07 -23.56 -19.56
CA PHE A 292 -20.72 -24.09 -19.48
C PHE A 292 -20.53 -24.71 -18.09
N MET A 293 -20.58 -26.03 -18.04
CA MET A 293 -20.57 -26.80 -16.79
C MET A 293 -19.23 -27.52 -16.63
N LYS A 294 -18.31 -26.97 -15.83
CA LYS A 294 -16.99 -27.58 -15.55
C LYS A 294 -17.13 -28.82 -14.68
N LYS A 295 -16.73 -29.98 -15.20
CA LYS A 295 -16.62 -31.23 -14.42
C LYS A 295 -15.48 -31.13 -13.41
N ASN A 296 -15.63 -31.82 -12.28
CA ASN A 296 -14.72 -31.76 -11.14
C ASN A 296 -14.32 -33.14 -10.61
N PRO A 297 -13.67 -34.00 -11.42
CA PRO A 297 -13.27 -35.35 -10.98
C PRO A 297 -12.23 -35.30 -9.85
N THR A 298 -11.46 -34.21 -9.76
CA THR A 298 -10.42 -33.97 -8.75
C THR A 298 -10.96 -33.37 -7.44
N ARG A 299 -12.26 -33.03 -7.37
CA ARG A 299 -12.94 -32.51 -6.18
C ARG A 299 -12.32 -31.22 -5.60
N VAL A 300 -11.74 -30.38 -6.44
CA VAL A 300 -11.12 -29.10 -6.05
C VAL A 300 -12.10 -27.93 -6.14
N ILE A 301 -11.72 -26.78 -5.59
CA ILE A 301 -12.56 -25.57 -5.61
C ILE A 301 -12.17 -24.71 -6.83
N TYR A 302 -13.06 -24.61 -7.82
CA TYR A 302 -12.87 -23.75 -9.01
C TYR A 302 -13.60 -22.40 -8.93
N HIS A 303 -14.23 -22.10 -7.78
CA HIS A 303 -15.12 -20.96 -7.58
C HIS A 303 -14.58 -19.65 -8.16
N THR A 304 -13.35 -19.27 -7.81
CA THR A 304 -12.68 -18.05 -8.30
C THR A 304 -11.77 -18.33 -9.49
N VAL A 305 -11.26 -19.56 -9.62
CA VAL A 305 -10.38 -19.98 -10.73
C VAL A 305 -11.05 -19.76 -12.07
N GLN A 306 -12.34 -20.10 -12.22
CA GLN A 306 -13.04 -19.86 -13.49
C GLN A 306 -13.22 -18.38 -13.84
N VAL A 307 -13.22 -17.48 -12.83
CA VAL A 307 -13.26 -16.03 -13.08
C VAL A 307 -11.90 -15.56 -13.59
N GLU A 308 -10.85 -16.01 -12.91
CA GLU A 308 -9.45 -15.78 -13.26
C GLU A 308 -9.13 -16.28 -14.69
N LEU A 309 -9.62 -17.47 -15.04
CA LEU A 309 -9.39 -18.06 -16.36
C LEU A 309 -10.45 -17.59 -17.36
N ASN A 310 -10.53 -16.26 -17.53
CA ASN A 310 -11.31 -15.53 -18.53
C ASN A 310 -12.85 -15.62 -18.38
N GLY A 311 -13.38 -15.93 -17.19
CA GLY A 311 -14.82 -16.13 -16.98
C GLY A 311 -15.68 -14.89 -17.22
N PHE A 312 -15.22 -13.70 -16.83
CA PHE A 312 -15.96 -12.47 -17.10
C PHE A 312 -15.91 -12.09 -18.58
N ILE A 313 -14.75 -12.22 -19.23
CA ILE A 313 -14.61 -12.06 -20.69
C ILE A 313 -15.60 -12.98 -21.40
N HIS A 314 -15.54 -14.29 -21.10
CA HIS A 314 -16.40 -15.28 -21.73
C HIS A 314 -17.88 -14.97 -21.50
N GLY A 315 -18.26 -14.65 -20.27
CA GLY A 315 -19.63 -14.27 -19.93
C GLY A 315 -20.17 -13.08 -20.72
N MET A 316 -19.31 -12.11 -21.06
CA MET A 316 -19.69 -10.89 -21.80
C MET A 316 -19.85 -11.11 -23.30
N VAL A 317 -19.12 -12.05 -23.90
CA VAL A 317 -19.12 -12.25 -25.38
C VAL A 317 -19.65 -13.62 -25.82
N SER A 318 -19.99 -14.52 -24.89
CA SER A 318 -20.56 -15.83 -25.23
C SER A 318 -21.84 -15.66 -26.09
N GLY A 319 -21.92 -16.41 -27.17
CA GLY A 319 -22.97 -16.35 -28.18
C GLY A 319 -22.77 -15.30 -29.26
N THR A 320 -21.67 -14.54 -29.26
CA THR A 320 -21.38 -13.52 -30.28
C THR A 320 -20.17 -13.91 -31.15
N GLU A 321 -19.94 -13.16 -32.22
CA GLU A 321 -18.76 -13.30 -33.08
C GLU A 321 -17.41 -13.05 -32.37
N LYS A 322 -17.43 -12.49 -31.15
CA LYS A 322 -16.22 -12.27 -30.34
C LYS A 322 -15.90 -13.43 -29.39
N GLU A 323 -16.75 -14.46 -29.33
CA GLU A 323 -16.51 -15.64 -28.51
C GLU A 323 -15.21 -16.35 -28.94
N ASN A 324 -14.32 -16.60 -27.99
CA ASN A 324 -12.99 -17.21 -28.16
C ASN A 324 -12.04 -16.46 -29.10
N ILE A 325 -12.25 -15.16 -29.34
CA ILE A 325 -11.31 -14.31 -30.08
C ILE A 325 -10.26 -13.74 -29.11
N GLY A 326 -9.03 -14.26 -29.20
CA GLY A 326 -7.90 -13.79 -28.37
C GLY A 326 -7.92 -14.27 -26.92
N TYR A 327 -8.85 -15.16 -26.55
CA TYR A 327 -8.92 -15.82 -25.25
C TYR A 327 -9.54 -17.22 -25.39
N GLU A 328 -9.34 -18.06 -24.38
CA GLU A 328 -10.04 -19.34 -24.23
C GLU A 328 -10.63 -19.41 -22.82
N TYR A 329 -11.91 -19.77 -22.68
CA TYR A 329 -12.51 -19.96 -21.37
C TYR A 329 -11.86 -21.14 -20.65
N PHE A 330 -11.43 -20.91 -19.41
CA PHE A 330 -10.61 -21.86 -18.63
C PHE A 330 -9.19 -22.09 -19.17
N GLY A 331 -8.77 -21.32 -20.19
CA GLY A 331 -7.39 -21.25 -20.68
C GLY A 331 -6.53 -20.23 -19.92
N SER A 332 -5.34 -19.92 -20.44
CA SER A 332 -4.44 -18.93 -19.83
C SER A 332 -5.06 -17.53 -19.74
N ARG A 333 -4.66 -16.75 -18.73
CA ARG A 333 -5.16 -15.38 -18.50
C ARG A 333 -4.86 -14.46 -19.70
N ALA A 334 -5.86 -14.21 -20.55
CA ALA A 334 -5.73 -13.41 -21.76
C ALA A 334 -5.47 -11.92 -21.50
N TYR A 335 -5.70 -11.48 -20.27
CA TYR A 335 -5.69 -10.08 -19.85
C TYR A 335 -4.49 -9.70 -18.98
N SER A 336 -3.48 -10.58 -18.84
CA SER A 336 -2.36 -10.39 -17.89
C SER A 336 -1.61 -9.06 -18.07
N GLN A 337 -1.51 -8.57 -19.30
CA GLN A 337 -0.88 -7.28 -19.64
C GLN A 337 -1.68 -6.04 -19.19
N TYR A 338 -2.98 -6.20 -18.88
CA TYR A 338 -3.85 -5.12 -18.43
C TYR A 338 -3.99 -5.04 -16.89
N ILE A 339 -3.30 -5.93 -16.17
CA ILE A 339 -3.28 -5.95 -14.70
C ILE A 339 -2.34 -4.86 -14.19
N GLN A 340 -2.91 -3.82 -13.59
CA GLN A 340 -2.14 -2.70 -13.02
C GLN A 340 -1.41 -3.09 -11.73
N GLY A 341 -0.27 -2.44 -11.47
CA GLY A 341 0.56 -2.70 -10.28
C GLY A 341 0.01 -2.14 -8.96
N TYR A 342 -0.87 -1.15 -9.03
CA TYR A 342 -1.40 -0.42 -7.87
C TYR A 342 -2.82 0.04 -8.18
N LEU A 343 -3.65 0.25 -7.16
CA LEU A 343 -4.94 0.94 -7.28
C LEU A 343 -4.77 2.36 -6.73
N LEU A 344 -5.07 3.37 -7.54
CA LEU A 344 -5.06 4.75 -7.07
C LEU A 344 -6.43 5.08 -6.49
N GLN A 345 -6.53 5.01 -5.16
CA GLN A 345 -7.71 5.47 -4.45
C GLN A 345 -7.28 6.48 -3.40
N LYS A 346 -7.69 7.73 -3.59
CA LYS A 346 -7.58 8.74 -2.55
C LYS A 346 -8.65 8.51 -1.50
N THR A 347 -8.30 8.76 -0.25
CA THR A 347 -9.24 8.87 0.86
C THR A 347 -10.17 10.06 0.60
N SER A 348 -11.49 9.85 0.68
CA SER A 348 -12.46 10.96 0.58
C SER A 348 -12.40 11.86 1.83
N LEU A 349 -12.89 13.10 1.73
CA LEU A 349 -13.01 13.96 2.90
C LEU A 349 -13.92 13.30 3.95
N THR A 350 -13.49 13.30 5.21
CA THR A 350 -14.19 12.67 6.34
C THR A 350 -15.32 13.55 6.90
N ILE A 351 -16.17 14.07 6.03
CA ILE A 351 -17.29 14.94 6.38
C ILE A 351 -18.51 14.08 6.79
N PRO A 352 -19.01 14.19 8.04
CA PRO A 352 -20.18 13.43 8.48
C PRO A 352 -21.43 13.73 7.67
N VAL A 353 -22.39 12.79 7.62
CA VAL A 353 -23.70 13.03 7.01
C VAL A 353 -24.47 14.10 7.80
N ARG A 354 -25.17 15.00 7.11
CA ARG A 354 -25.96 16.06 7.74
C ARG A 354 -27.12 15.47 8.56
N PRO A 355 -27.24 15.79 9.87
CA PRO A 355 -28.39 15.40 10.67
C PRO A 355 -29.69 16.03 10.16
N VAL A 356 -30.79 15.28 10.25
CA VAL A 356 -32.12 15.71 9.74
C VAL A 356 -32.60 17.02 10.39
N ASN A 357 -32.34 17.19 11.70
CA ASN A 357 -32.81 18.33 12.51
C ASN A 357 -31.77 19.45 12.64
N SER A 358 -30.76 19.51 11.78
CA SER A 358 -29.77 20.58 11.77
C SER A 358 -30.38 21.91 11.28
N LYS A 359 -29.88 23.04 11.80
CA LYS A 359 -30.31 24.39 11.40
C LYS A 359 -30.10 24.61 9.91
N THR A 360 -31.00 25.35 9.26
CA THR A 360 -30.76 25.86 7.91
C THR A 360 -29.71 26.98 7.92
N GLY A 361 -29.24 27.40 6.75
CA GLY A 361 -28.32 28.53 6.64
C GLY A 361 -28.92 29.79 7.26
N SER A 362 -30.15 30.13 6.89
CA SER A 362 -30.86 31.30 7.41
C SER A 362 -31.06 31.24 8.94
N GLU A 363 -31.48 30.09 9.47
CA GLU A 363 -31.65 29.89 10.92
C GLU A 363 -30.32 30.04 11.69
N PHE A 364 -29.24 29.48 11.14
CA PHE A 364 -27.91 29.60 11.74
C PHE A 364 -27.44 31.05 11.77
N MET A 365 -27.61 31.80 10.68
CA MET A 365 -27.21 33.21 10.63
C MET A 365 -28.02 34.05 11.62
N GLN A 366 -29.33 33.81 11.76
CA GLN A 366 -30.13 34.48 12.79
C GLN A 366 -29.65 34.14 14.20
N TYR A 367 -29.30 32.88 14.46
CA TYR A 367 -28.81 32.42 15.75
C TYR A 367 -27.50 33.09 16.19
N VAL A 368 -26.54 33.28 15.26
CA VAL A 368 -25.22 33.86 15.56
C VAL A 368 -25.15 35.39 15.41
N ASN A 369 -26.25 36.06 15.06
CA ASN A 369 -26.24 37.47 14.65
C ASN A 369 -25.62 38.45 15.66
N ASN A 370 -25.82 38.18 16.96
CA ASN A 370 -25.37 39.06 18.05
C ASN A 370 -24.20 38.47 18.86
N MET A 371 -23.58 37.39 18.38
CA MET A 371 -22.47 36.73 19.06
C MET A 371 -21.14 37.48 18.83
N THR A 372 -20.21 37.35 19.79
CA THR A 372 -18.82 37.79 19.56
C THR A 372 -18.15 36.93 18.50
N PHE A 373 -16.98 37.35 18.01
CA PHE A 373 -16.18 36.57 17.08
C PHE A 373 -15.90 35.16 17.63
N GLU A 374 -15.45 35.05 18.87
CA GLU A 374 -15.07 33.78 19.51
C GLU A 374 -16.27 32.84 19.69
N GLN A 375 -17.41 33.38 20.12
CA GLN A 375 -18.66 32.63 20.26
C GLN A 375 -19.13 32.10 18.89
N ARG A 376 -19.07 32.95 17.86
CA ARG A 376 -19.46 32.58 16.51
C ARG A 376 -18.53 31.51 15.93
N GLU A 377 -17.22 31.62 16.11
CA GLU A 377 -16.25 30.60 15.65
C GLU A 377 -16.52 29.23 16.31
N ALA A 378 -16.86 29.22 17.61
CA ALA A 378 -17.22 27.99 18.32
C ALA A 378 -18.50 27.34 17.77
N GLU A 379 -19.54 28.12 17.46
CA GLU A 379 -20.77 27.62 16.86
C GLU A 379 -20.60 27.16 15.41
N ILE A 380 -19.78 27.87 14.62
CA ILE A 380 -19.38 27.45 13.26
C ILE A 380 -18.71 26.08 13.32
N LEU A 381 -17.71 25.92 14.20
CA LEU A 381 -16.98 24.66 14.38
C LEU A 381 -17.94 23.53 14.79
N SER A 382 -18.85 23.79 15.73
CA SER A 382 -19.84 22.84 16.23
C SER A 382 -20.79 22.34 15.13
N GLU A 383 -21.38 23.24 14.34
CA GLU A 383 -22.33 22.87 13.28
C GLU A 383 -21.64 22.10 12.15
N ILE A 384 -20.47 22.57 11.69
CA ILE A 384 -19.75 21.94 10.59
C ILE A 384 -19.20 20.57 11.00
N THR A 385 -18.67 20.43 12.22
CA THR A 385 -18.19 19.14 12.77
C THR A 385 -19.31 18.09 12.84
N LYS A 386 -20.56 18.50 13.05
CA LYS A 386 -21.73 17.60 13.01
C LYS A 386 -22.18 17.26 11.58
N GLY A 387 -21.54 17.81 10.55
CA GLY A 387 -21.90 17.60 9.15
C GLY A 387 -22.99 18.54 8.63
N ASN A 388 -23.32 19.64 9.33
CA ASN A 388 -24.32 20.61 8.86
C ASN A 388 -23.80 21.51 7.72
N ILE A 389 -23.53 20.87 6.59
CA ILE A 389 -23.15 21.50 5.33
C ILE A 389 -24.00 20.91 4.19
N PRO A 390 -24.23 21.66 3.09
CA PRO A 390 -24.90 21.14 1.90
C PRO A 390 -24.32 19.82 1.39
N ASN A 391 -25.17 18.94 0.87
CA ASN A 391 -24.78 17.61 0.38
C ASN A 391 -23.85 17.69 -0.82
N PHE A 392 -24.01 18.69 -1.68
CA PHE A 392 -23.18 18.85 -2.88
C PHE A 392 -21.68 19.04 -2.55
N TYR A 393 -21.30 19.48 -1.35
CA TYR A 393 -19.88 19.55 -0.94
C TYR A 393 -19.22 18.18 -0.69
N ARG A 394 -20.00 17.10 -0.59
CA ARG A 394 -19.47 15.74 -0.49
C ARG A 394 -19.09 15.16 -1.86
N SER A 395 -19.38 15.87 -2.94
CA SER A 395 -18.97 15.54 -4.31
C SER A 395 -17.91 16.55 -4.79
N LEU A 396 -16.63 16.22 -4.59
CA LEU A 396 -15.52 17.09 -4.98
C LEU A 396 -15.34 17.13 -6.50
N ARG A 397 -14.76 18.22 -6.99
CA ARG A 397 -14.34 18.40 -8.38
C ARG A 397 -12.89 17.99 -8.52
N THR A 398 -12.59 17.09 -9.45
CA THR A 398 -11.22 16.72 -9.79
C THR A 398 -10.66 17.69 -10.82
N ILE A 399 -9.53 18.31 -10.52
CA ILE A 399 -8.76 19.12 -11.47
C ILE A 399 -7.54 18.34 -11.92
N ARG A 400 -7.29 18.37 -13.23
CA ARG A 400 -6.06 17.87 -13.87
C ARG A 400 -5.18 19.05 -14.24
N ALA A 401 -3.93 19.02 -13.81
CA ALA A 401 -2.95 20.04 -14.16
C ALA A 401 -1.59 19.41 -14.45
N ASN A 402 -0.83 20.02 -15.36
CA ASN A 402 0.58 19.71 -15.53
C ASN A 402 1.38 20.82 -14.83
N PHE A 403 2.15 20.45 -13.82
CA PHE A 403 2.96 21.40 -13.06
C PHE A 403 4.42 21.00 -13.11
N GLN A 404 5.30 22.00 -13.01
CA GLN A 404 6.75 21.80 -12.98
C GLN A 404 7.31 21.95 -11.56
N ASP A 405 8.31 21.13 -11.24
CA ASP A 405 9.15 21.34 -10.04
C ASP A 405 10.20 22.43 -10.26
N ILE A 406 11.08 22.66 -9.28
CA ILE A 406 12.12 23.70 -9.37
C ILE A 406 13.16 23.41 -10.46
N ASN A 407 13.31 22.15 -10.88
CA ASN A 407 14.24 21.71 -11.92
C ASN A 407 13.61 21.69 -13.33
N GLY A 408 12.31 22.04 -13.45
CA GLY A 408 11.58 22.02 -14.71
C GLY A 408 10.97 20.65 -15.08
N THR A 409 11.06 19.65 -14.21
CA THR A 409 10.44 18.34 -14.43
C THR A 409 8.92 18.50 -14.37
N THR A 410 8.22 18.02 -15.40
CA THR A 410 6.75 18.12 -15.49
C THR A 410 6.09 16.89 -14.85
N TYR A 411 5.12 17.14 -13.98
CA TYR A 411 4.30 16.13 -13.32
C TYR A 411 2.83 16.28 -13.69
N LYS A 412 2.14 15.16 -13.93
CA LYS A 412 0.69 15.11 -14.05
C LYS A 412 0.08 15.11 -12.66
N CYS A 413 -0.68 16.15 -12.34
CA CYS A 413 -1.27 16.36 -11.03
C CYS A 413 -2.79 16.19 -11.10
N TYR A 414 -3.35 15.37 -10.21
CA TYR A 414 -4.80 15.18 -10.05
C TYR A 414 -5.19 15.46 -8.61
N TYR A 415 -5.83 16.61 -8.36
CA TYR A 415 -6.28 17.03 -7.04
C TYR A 415 -7.78 17.29 -7.02
N GLU A 416 -8.38 17.20 -5.84
CA GLU A 416 -9.81 17.37 -5.65
C GLU A 416 -10.10 18.61 -4.81
N VAL A 417 -11.16 19.34 -5.17
CA VAL A 417 -11.54 20.60 -4.53
C VAL A 417 -13.06 20.69 -4.36
N MET A 418 -13.52 21.36 -3.29
CA MET A 418 -14.94 21.67 -3.14
C MET A 418 -15.46 22.54 -4.30
N PRO A 419 -16.68 22.27 -4.81
CA PRO A 419 -17.26 23.03 -5.91
C PRO A 419 -17.52 24.50 -5.58
N ASP A 420 -17.66 24.85 -4.30
CA ASP A 420 -17.86 26.23 -3.84
C ASP A 420 -17.24 26.39 -2.43
N TYR A 421 -17.25 27.61 -1.88
CA TYR A 421 -16.77 27.93 -0.55
C TYR A 421 -17.68 27.35 0.52
N LEU A 422 -17.09 26.90 1.63
CA LEU A 422 -17.76 26.24 2.74
C LEU A 422 -18.97 27.03 3.26
N ALA A 423 -20.09 26.34 3.45
CA ALA A 423 -21.36 26.91 3.89
C ALA A 423 -22.00 26.04 4.98
N ILE A 424 -22.84 26.66 5.82
CA ILE A 424 -23.72 25.95 6.76
C ILE A 424 -25.13 25.96 6.22
N GLY A 425 -25.82 24.82 6.32
CA GLY A 425 -27.22 24.67 5.94
C GLY A 425 -27.54 23.42 5.11
N SER A 426 -28.67 23.47 4.42
CA SER A 426 -29.18 22.42 3.53
C SER A 426 -28.98 22.81 2.06
N ASP A 427 -29.19 21.89 1.11
CA ASP A 427 -29.09 22.20 -0.34
C ASP A 427 -30.08 23.30 -0.79
N SER A 428 -31.20 23.48 -0.07
CA SER A 428 -32.22 24.49 -0.36
C SER A 428 -32.06 25.81 0.40
N ASP A 429 -31.31 25.82 1.51
CA ASP A 429 -31.11 27.01 2.36
C ASP A 429 -29.77 26.88 3.09
N TYR A 430 -28.77 27.61 2.56
CA TYR A 430 -27.41 27.67 3.06
C TYR A 430 -26.83 29.08 2.97
N CYS A 431 -25.85 29.37 3.82
CA CYS A 431 -25.06 30.60 3.75
C CYS A 431 -23.56 30.25 3.76
N ARG A 432 -22.79 30.80 2.80
CA ARG A 432 -21.32 30.69 2.81
C ARG A 432 -20.77 31.37 4.05
N ILE A 433 -19.86 30.72 4.76
CA ILE A 433 -19.42 31.14 6.10
C ILE A 433 -17.99 31.68 6.07
N PRO A 434 -17.79 33.01 6.14
CA PRO A 434 -16.53 33.57 6.58
C PRO A 434 -16.18 33.07 7.98
N MET A 435 -14.95 32.60 8.19
CA MET A 435 -14.44 32.15 9.49
C MET A 435 -12.94 32.43 9.62
N GLY A 436 -12.44 32.38 10.85
CA GLY A 436 -11.03 32.56 11.16
C GLY A 436 -10.16 31.41 10.63
N PRO A 437 -8.88 31.66 10.34
CA PRO A 437 -7.99 30.66 9.73
C PRO A 437 -7.70 29.47 10.66
N VAL A 438 -7.73 29.67 11.98
CA VAL A 438 -7.50 28.60 12.96
C VAL A 438 -8.69 27.63 13.02
N THR A 439 -9.92 28.14 12.95
CA THR A 439 -11.13 27.31 12.87
C THR A 439 -11.17 26.57 11.54
N ALA A 440 -10.83 27.25 10.44
CA ALA A 440 -10.70 26.62 9.12
C ALA A 440 -9.65 25.48 9.13
N GLN A 441 -8.49 25.69 9.76
CA GLN A 441 -7.46 24.65 9.89
C GLN A 441 -7.92 23.47 10.76
N THR A 442 -8.64 23.74 11.85
CA THR A 442 -9.19 22.69 12.72
C THR A 442 -10.15 21.80 11.95
N LEU A 443 -11.04 22.39 11.15
CA LEU A 443 -11.95 21.68 10.26
C LEU A 443 -11.20 20.93 9.15
N ALA A 444 -10.17 21.53 8.55
CA ALA A 444 -9.35 20.87 7.54
C ALA A 444 -8.71 19.59 8.10
N ASN A 445 -8.13 19.66 9.30
CA ASN A 445 -7.54 18.50 9.96
C ASN A 445 -8.57 17.41 10.24
N LEU A 446 -9.76 17.78 10.74
CA LEU A 446 -10.84 16.84 11.04
C LEU A 446 -11.36 16.12 9.78
N PHE A 447 -11.41 16.83 8.65
CA PHE A 447 -11.96 16.32 7.40
C PHE A 447 -10.93 15.67 6.48
N SER A 448 -9.68 15.50 6.92
CA SER A 448 -8.58 15.04 6.05
C SER A 448 -8.41 15.94 4.81
N ALA A 449 -8.55 17.25 5.01
CA ALA A 449 -8.53 18.27 3.98
C ALA A 449 -7.32 19.21 4.12
N THR A 450 -7.18 20.14 3.17
CA THR A 450 -6.24 21.27 3.26
C THR A 450 -6.81 22.51 2.57
N MET A 451 -6.24 23.69 2.85
CA MET A 451 -6.54 24.94 2.12
C MET A 451 -5.64 25.07 0.88
N PRO A 452 -6.04 25.80 -0.17
CA PRO A 452 -5.24 25.97 -1.37
C PRO A 452 -4.03 26.90 -1.12
N THR A 453 -2.99 26.74 -1.93
CA THR A 453 -1.96 27.78 -2.11
C THR A 453 -2.44 28.83 -3.11
N PRO A 454 -1.84 30.02 -3.20
CA PRO A 454 -2.16 31.01 -4.23
C PRO A 454 -2.14 30.43 -5.66
N LYS A 455 -1.13 29.60 -5.98
CA LYS A 455 -1.01 28.91 -7.27
C LYS A 455 -2.21 28.01 -7.57
N LEU A 456 -2.69 27.28 -6.56
CA LEU A 456 -3.86 26.41 -6.70
C LEU A 456 -5.16 27.22 -6.79
N VAL A 457 -5.28 28.36 -6.12
CA VAL A 457 -6.45 29.26 -6.28
C VAL A 457 -6.59 29.71 -7.74
N ASP A 458 -5.50 30.13 -8.39
CA ASP A 458 -5.51 30.53 -9.80
C ASP A 458 -5.90 29.36 -10.73
N ASN A 459 -5.35 28.17 -10.47
CA ASN A 459 -5.66 26.98 -11.25
C ASN A 459 -7.11 26.53 -11.05
N ILE A 460 -7.64 26.62 -9.82
CA ILE A 460 -9.05 26.38 -9.51
C ILE A 460 -9.91 27.36 -10.31
N TYR A 461 -9.65 28.66 -10.24
CA TYR A 461 -10.42 29.68 -10.94
C TYR A 461 -10.52 29.37 -12.45
N THR A 462 -9.38 29.04 -13.06
CA THR A 462 -9.30 28.70 -14.50
C THR A 462 -10.23 27.54 -14.86
N ASN A 463 -10.29 26.51 -14.00
CA ASN A 463 -11.06 25.28 -14.21
C ASN A 463 -12.53 25.34 -13.74
N THR A 464 -13.02 26.49 -13.25
CA THR A 464 -14.42 26.61 -12.81
C THR A 464 -15.42 26.69 -13.98
N ASP A 465 -16.56 26.00 -13.82
CA ASP A 465 -17.68 25.96 -14.79
C ASP A 465 -18.44 27.30 -14.86
N LEU A 466 -18.53 28.00 -13.73
CA LEU A 466 -19.17 29.30 -13.63
C LEU A 466 -18.22 30.33 -12.99
N LYS A 467 -17.86 31.35 -13.76
CA LYS A 467 -17.09 32.51 -13.29
C LYS A 467 -18.03 33.70 -13.13
N VAL A 468 -18.10 34.27 -11.93
CA VAL A 468 -18.93 35.45 -11.66
C VAL A 468 -18.07 36.64 -11.23
N ALA A 469 -18.59 37.84 -11.43
CA ALA A 469 -17.91 39.06 -11.04
C ALA A 469 -17.93 39.23 -9.51
N PRO A 470 -16.79 39.60 -8.88
CA PRO A 470 -16.71 39.97 -7.47
C PRO A 470 -17.77 40.99 -7.04
N VAL A 471 -18.48 40.72 -5.94
CA VAL A 471 -19.47 41.65 -5.34
C VAL A 471 -18.78 42.47 -4.25
N THR A 472 -18.60 43.78 -4.48
CA THR A 472 -17.87 44.67 -3.57
C THR A 472 -18.80 45.64 -2.83
N TYR A 473 -18.52 45.89 -1.55
CA TYR A 473 -19.19 46.93 -0.75
C TYR A 473 -18.22 47.99 -0.26
N THR A 474 -18.65 49.25 -0.24
CA THR A 474 -17.91 50.35 0.39
C THR A 474 -17.78 50.10 1.89
N PRO A 475 -16.56 50.14 2.47
CA PRO A 475 -16.38 49.96 3.90
C PRO A 475 -17.07 51.06 4.73
N VAL A 476 -17.92 50.67 5.66
CA VAL A 476 -18.57 51.57 6.63
C VAL A 476 -18.39 50.98 8.04
N GLY A 477 -17.44 51.53 8.81
CA GLY A 477 -17.09 51.00 10.13
C GLY A 477 -16.75 49.50 10.07
N ASN A 478 -17.32 48.72 10.99
CA ASN A 478 -17.17 47.26 11.05
C ASN A 478 -18.33 46.49 10.36
N GLN A 479 -19.19 47.15 9.58
CA GLN A 479 -20.36 46.51 8.96
C GLN A 479 -20.01 45.29 8.11
N ASN A 480 -18.82 45.29 7.52
CA ASN A 480 -18.34 44.20 6.66
C ASN A 480 -18.02 42.90 7.43
N GLU A 481 -17.91 42.96 8.76
CA GLU A 481 -17.64 41.84 9.67
C GLU A 481 -18.91 41.31 10.37
N LEU A 482 -20.05 41.95 10.10
CA LEU A 482 -21.35 41.61 10.69
C LEU A 482 -22.08 40.53 9.88
N VAL A 483 -22.83 39.69 10.59
CA VAL A 483 -23.62 38.58 10.02
C VAL A 483 -24.60 39.06 8.96
N ALA A 484 -25.22 40.23 9.14
CA ALA A 484 -26.10 40.84 8.15
C ALA A 484 -25.42 41.00 6.78
N LYS A 485 -24.15 41.42 6.75
CA LYS A 485 -23.40 41.57 5.50
C LYS A 485 -23.04 40.23 4.88
N PHE A 486 -22.81 39.19 5.69
CA PHE A 486 -22.55 37.84 5.19
C PHE A 486 -23.78 37.29 4.45
N VAL A 487 -24.98 37.50 5.02
CA VAL A 487 -26.27 37.12 4.39
C VAL A 487 -26.50 37.90 3.10
N GLU A 488 -26.26 39.21 3.10
CA GLU A 488 -26.40 40.07 1.92
C GLU A 488 -25.47 39.61 0.78
N HIS A 489 -24.20 39.36 1.09
CA HIS A 489 -23.22 38.90 0.11
C HIS A 489 -23.54 37.49 -0.43
N ASN A 490 -23.97 36.58 0.43
CA ASN A 490 -24.43 35.25 0.00
C ASN A 490 -25.62 35.36 -0.96
N THR A 491 -26.57 36.24 -0.66
CA THR A 491 -27.74 36.50 -1.51
C THR A 491 -27.33 37.03 -2.89
N ALA A 492 -26.36 37.96 -2.94
CA ALA A 492 -25.86 38.51 -4.20
C ALA A 492 -25.18 37.43 -5.08
N ILE A 493 -24.36 36.57 -4.49
CA ILE A 493 -23.73 35.44 -5.20
C ILE A 493 -24.80 34.45 -5.71
N GLU A 494 -25.79 34.11 -4.87
CA GLU A 494 -26.88 33.22 -5.29
C GLU A 494 -27.72 33.82 -6.41
N GLN A 495 -27.90 35.14 -6.43
CA GLN A 495 -28.58 35.83 -7.54
C GLN A 495 -27.77 35.72 -8.83
N GLN A 496 -26.46 35.97 -8.79
CA GLN A 496 -25.60 35.81 -9.97
C GLN A 496 -25.63 34.37 -10.52
N ARG A 497 -25.65 33.35 -9.65
CA ARG A 497 -25.80 31.94 -10.06
C ARG A 497 -27.14 31.68 -10.75
N LYS A 498 -28.23 32.19 -10.17
CA LYS A 498 -29.58 32.05 -10.73
C LYS A 498 -29.71 32.76 -12.07
N ASP A 499 -29.16 33.96 -12.20
CA ASP A 499 -29.15 34.75 -13.44
C ASP A 499 -28.36 34.02 -14.55
N ALA A 500 -27.34 33.25 -14.18
CA ALA A 500 -26.58 32.38 -15.09
C ALA A 500 -27.29 31.05 -15.43
N GLY A 501 -28.48 30.79 -14.88
CA GLY A 501 -29.24 29.56 -15.11
C GLY A 501 -28.56 28.28 -14.62
N LYS A 502 -27.65 28.39 -13.63
CA LYS A 502 -26.87 27.24 -13.11
C LYS A 502 -27.50 26.67 -11.84
N GLU A 503 -27.41 25.36 -11.66
CA GLU A 503 -27.89 24.66 -10.47
C GLU A 503 -27.01 24.87 -9.23
N VAL A 504 -27.51 24.52 -8.05
CA VAL A 504 -26.72 24.49 -6.81
C VAL A 504 -25.59 23.44 -6.94
N GLY A 505 -24.41 23.73 -6.38
CA GLY A 505 -23.24 22.84 -6.49
C GLY A 505 -22.50 22.90 -7.84
N VAL A 506 -22.84 23.85 -8.73
CA VAL A 506 -22.00 24.20 -9.89
C VAL A 506 -20.59 24.58 -9.44
N PHE A 507 -19.55 24.20 -10.18
CA PHE A 507 -18.19 24.55 -9.82
C PHE A 507 -17.94 26.04 -10.07
N MET A 508 -17.93 26.86 -9.02
CA MET A 508 -17.97 28.32 -9.13
C MET A 508 -16.68 29.00 -8.67
N GLY A 509 -16.24 30.04 -9.38
CA GLY A 509 -15.07 30.86 -9.09
C GLY A 509 -15.35 32.37 -9.14
N GLY A 510 -14.47 33.15 -8.49
CA GLY A 510 -14.54 34.64 -8.49
C GLY A 510 -15.38 35.26 -7.38
N THR A 511 -16.01 34.46 -6.51
CA THR A 511 -16.97 34.97 -5.53
C THR A 511 -16.36 35.53 -4.24
N LYS A 512 -15.19 35.01 -3.80
CA LYS A 512 -14.58 35.34 -2.51
C LYS A 512 -13.05 35.41 -2.60
N LYS A 513 -12.43 35.98 -1.56
CA LYS A 513 -10.99 35.89 -1.26
C LYS A 513 -10.74 34.58 -0.52
N ASP A 514 -9.86 33.75 -1.03
CA ASP A 514 -9.48 32.49 -0.39
C ASP A 514 -8.56 32.76 0.80
N VAL A 515 -8.83 32.10 1.92
CA VAL A 515 -7.83 31.89 2.96
C VAL A 515 -6.88 30.79 2.47
N VAL A 516 -5.59 31.12 2.36
CA VAL A 516 -4.60 30.27 1.68
C VAL A 516 -3.48 29.81 2.60
N ILE A 517 -2.78 28.75 2.16
CA ILE A 517 -1.50 28.30 2.74
C ILE A 517 -0.34 29.03 2.04
N SER A 518 0.58 29.58 2.83
CA SER A 518 1.70 30.40 2.36
C SER A 518 2.88 30.40 3.35
N ASN A 519 4.13 30.67 2.89
CA ASN A 519 5.24 30.95 3.82
C ASN A 519 5.04 32.25 4.61
N LYS A 520 4.04 33.07 4.25
CA LYS A 520 3.67 34.29 4.99
C LYS A 520 2.82 34.03 6.23
N ILE A 521 2.43 32.78 6.51
CA ILE A 521 1.66 32.44 7.71
C ILE A 521 2.52 32.72 8.94
N THR A 522 1.95 33.48 9.88
CA THR A 522 2.50 33.72 11.21
C THR A 522 1.40 33.61 12.26
N ALA A 523 1.77 33.28 13.50
CA ALA A 523 0.81 33.14 14.59
C ALA A 523 -0.04 34.42 14.77
N GLY A 524 -1.36 34.25 14.85
CA GLY A 524 -2.31 35.35 15.02
C GLY A 524 -2.57 36.20 13.77
N LYS A 525 -2.12 35.78 12.58
CA LYS A 525 -2.40 36.44 11.29
C LYS A 525 -3.22 35.54 10.36
N VAL A 526 -3.89 36.15 9.39
CA VAL A 526 -4.56 35.47 8.28
C VAL A 526 -3.86 35.82 6.96
N VAL A 527 -3.69 34.84 6.08
CA VAL A 527 -3.18 35.05 4.71
C VAL A 527 -4.32 34.84 3.72
N ILE A 528 -4.60 35.87 2.93
CA ILE A 528 -5.68 35.87 1.93
C ILE A 528 -5.15 36.15 0.53
N TYR A 529 -5.83 35.58 -0.48
CA TYR A 529 -5.50 35.73 -1.89
C TYR A 529 -6.73 35.53 -2.79
N GLY A 530 -6.69 36.06 -4.02
CA GLY A 530 -7.65 35.72 -5.08
C GLY A 530 -8.72 36.78 -5.30
N TRP A 531 -10.00 36.38 -5.28
CA TRP A 531 -11.15 37.22 -5.64
C TRP A 531 -11.03 37.76 -7.07
N HIS A 532 -10.93 36.83 -8.01
CA HIS A 532 -10.58 37.09 -9.40
C HIS A 532 -11.67 37.86 -10.16
N LYS A 533 -11.23 38.86 -10.93
CA LYS A 533 -12.03 39.48 -11.98
C LYS A 533 -12.27 38.46 -13.11
N LEU A 534 -13.23 38.76 -13.99
CA LEU A 534 -13.59 37.89 -15.13
C LEU A 534 -12.43 37.67 -16.14
N ASP A 535 -11.43 38.55 -16.13
CA ASP A 535 -10.20 38.40 -16.93
C ASP A 535 -9.18 37.44 -16.29
N GLY A 536 -9.49 36.88 -15.11
CA GLY A 536 -8.59 36.00 -14.35
C GLY A 536 -7.55 36.72 -13.51
N ASN A 537 -7.56 38.05 -13.43
CA ASN A 537 -6.64 38.76 -12.54
C ASN A 537 -7.19 38.78 -11.10
N PRO A 538 -6.38 38.41 -10.08
CA PRO A 538 -6.80 38.47 -8.69
C PRO A 538 -6.93 39.94 -8.24
N ILE A 539 -8.03 40.29 -7.56
CA ILE A 539 -8.17 41.60 -6.88
C ILE A 539 -7.32 41.63 -5.61
N GLN A 540 -7.25 40.50 -4.91
CA GLN A 540 -6.53 40.34 -3.65
C GLN A 540 -5.17 39.70 -3.89
N PRO A 541 -4.04 40.44 -3.80
CA PRO A 541 -2.71 39.84 -3.77
C PRO A 541 -2.47 39.09 -2.46
N VAL A 542 -1.40 38.29 -2.40
CA VAL A 542 -1.05 37.51 -1.19
C VAL A 542 -0.74 38.46 -0.03
N TYR A 543 -1.67 38.56 0.91
CA TYR A 543 -1.66 39.58 1.97
C TYR A 543 -1.79 38.93 3.36
N ASN A 544 -0.92 39.34 4.30
CA ASN A 544 -0.86 38.82 5.68
C ASN A 544 -0.95 39.93 6.75
N GLY A 545 -1.45 41.13 6.40
CA GLY A 545 -1.48 42.27 7.32
C GLY A 545 -2.55 42.17 8.41
N HIS A 546 -3.64 41.44 8.14
CA HIS A 546 -4.76 41.31 9.06
C HIS A 546 -4.50 40.31 10.19
N ILE A 547 -5.00 40.63 11.39
CA ILE A 547 -5.04 39.69 12.51
C ILE A 547 -6.02 38.55 12.21
N SER A 548 -5.84 37.39 12.83
CA SER A 548 -6.69 36.20 12.61
C SER A 548 -8.16 36.42 12.98
N GLY A 549 -8.46 37.41 13.82
CA GLY A 549 -9.83 37.80 14.18
C GLY A 549 -10.54 38.67 13.14
N TYR A 550 -9.82 39.19 12.15
CA TYR A 550 -10.42 39.98 11.07
C TYR A 550 -11.03 39.04 10.03
N VAL A 551 -12.36 39.01 9.98
CA VAL A 551 -13.12 38.16 9.06
C VAL A 551 -14.28 38.96 8.48
N ASP A 552 -14.15 39.34 7.21
CA ASP A 552 -15.17 40.08 6.47
C ASP A 552 -16.02 39.18 5.55
N TYR A 553 -17.09 39.74 4.99
CA TYR A 553 -18.01 39.06 4.06
C TYR A 553 -17.32 38.40 2.85
N SER A 554 -16.16 38.91 2.44
CA SER A 554 -15.44 38.49 1.24
C SER A 554 -14.52 37.30 1.50
N HIS A 555 -14.23 36.94 2.77
CA HIS A 555 -13.44 35.75 3.09
C HIS A 555 -14.19 34.47 2.71
N GLY A 556 -13.45 33.50 2.18
CA GLY A 556 -13.94 32.19 1.77
C GLY A 556 -12.96 31.08 2.16
N ILE A 557 -13.51 30.00 2.70
CA ILE A 557 -12.78 28.75 2.95
C ILE A 557 -13.17 27.75 1.87
N ARG A 558 -12.20 27.27 1.10
CA ARG A 558 -12.40 26.20 0.12
C ARG A 558 -11.45 25.07 0.44
N PHE A 559 -11.99 23.89 0.72
CA PHE A 559 -11.15 22.73 1.03
C PHE A 559 -10.79 21.95 -0.22
N LEU A 560 -9.55 21.45 -0.21
CA LEU A 560 -9.02 20.45 -1.11
C LEU A 560 -8.91 19.13 -0.35
N ASN A 561 -9.02 18.02 -1.08
CA ASN A 561 -8.57 16.74 -0.56
C ASN A 561 -7.08 16.86 -0.20
N ARG A 562 -6.70 16.43 1.01
CA ARG A 562 -5.30 16.46 1.45
C ARG A 562 -4.43 15.58 0.56
N GLU A 563 -4.99 14.48 0.07
CA GLU A 563 -4.32 13.56 -0.85
C GLU A 563 -4.42 14.03 -2.30
N ILE A 564 -3.32 13.81 -3.02
CA ILE A 564 -3.12 14.22 -4.39
C ILE A 564 -2.39 13.11 -5.14
N ILE A 565 -2.79 12.88 -6.40
CA ILE A 565 -2.06 11.96 -7.27
C ILE A 565 -1.05 12.80 -8.06
N LEU A 566 0.23 12.49 -7.85
CA LEU A 566 1.34 13.04 -8.62
C LEU A 566 1.88 11.92 -9.51
N ASP A 567 1.61 12.04 -10.81
CA ASP A 567 1.72 11.02 -11.86
C ASP A 567 0.95 9.73 -11.54
N SER A 568 1.53 8.87 -10.71
CA SER A 568 1.01 7.56 -10.35
C SER A 568 1.27 7.22 -8.89
N VAL A 569 1.63 8.23 -8.09
CA VAL A 569 1.89 8.10 -6.66
C VAL A 569 0.88 8.96 -5.91
N ILE A 570 0.19 8.37 -4.94
CA ILE A 570 -0.60 9.13 -3.98
C ILE A 570 0.36 9.70 -2.94
N THR A 571 0.31 11.00 -2.73
CA THR A 571 1.03 11.73 -1.69
C THR A 571 0.11 12.79 -1.10
N THR A 572 0.62 13.62 -0.18
CA THR A 572 -0.16 14.72 0.41
C THR A 572 0.33 16.09 -0.06
N ILE A 573 -0.59 17.04 -0.19
CA ILE A 573 -0.25 18.43 -0.51
C ILE A 573 0.80 18.99 0.48
N PRO A 574 0.67 18.81 1.82
CA PRO A 574 1.72 19.21 2.76
C PRO A 574 3.09 18.58 2.52
N ASP A 575 3.15 17.28 2.19
CA ASP A 575 4.44 16.62 1.93
C ASP A 575 5.11 17.19 0.67
N ILE A 576 4.35 17.47 -0.39
CA ILE A 576 4.88 18.15 -1.59
C ILE A 576 5.38 19.55 -1.24
N LEU A 577 4.64 20.30 -0.43
CA LEU A 577 4.99 21.68 -0.07
C LEU A 577 6.24 21.78 0.82
N ARG A 578 6.55 20.74 1.61
CA ARG A 578 7.75 20.66 2.45
C ARG A 578 9.00 20.22 1.70
N ASP A 579 8.84 19.54 0.57
CA ASP A 579 9.95 19.04 -0.25
C ASP A 579 10.73 20.19 -0.91
N SER A 580 12.06 20.15 -0.80
CA SER A 580 12.95 21.22 -1.28
C SER A 580 12.93 21.44 -2.80
N VAL A 581 12.48 20.45 -3.57
CA VAL A 581 12.39 20.48 -5.05
C VAL A 581 10.93 20.58 -5.49
N LYS A 582 10.07 19.72 -4.95
CA LYS A 582 8.69 19.54 -5.40
C LYS A 582 7.72 20.60 -4.89
N TYR A 583 8.08 21.42 -3.89
CA TYR A 583 7.19 22.50 -3.43
C TYR A 583 6.73 23.41 -4.58
N ARG A 584 7.58 23.60 -5.60
CA ARG A 584 7.32 24.42 -6.78
C ARG A 584 6.15 23.89 -7.64
N ILE A 585 5.83 22.61 -7.54
CA ILE A 585 4.67 21.99 -8.20
C ILE A 585 3.39 22.69 -7.73
N LEU A 586 3.26 22.97 -6.44
CA LEU A 586 2.04 23.52 -5.84
C LEU A 586 2.18 24.95 -5.31
N SER A 587 3.35 25.58 -5.37
CA SER A 587 3.58 26.94 -4.89
C SER A 587 4.50 27.74 -5.82
N ASN A 588 4.23 29.04 -5.97
CA ASN A 588 5.09 29.98 -6.70
C ASN A 588 6.02 30.79 -5.76
N GLU A 589 6.06 30.43 -4.47
CA GLU A 589 6.91 31.12 -3.50
C GLU A 589 8.40 30.74 -3.65
N THR A 590 9.28 31.45 -2.93
CA THR A 590 10.74 31.35 -3.11
C THR A 590 11.37 30.09 -2.51
N GLY A 591 10.66 29.35 -1.65
CA GLY A 591 11.18 28.15 -0.99
C GLY A 591 10.07 27.23 -0.45
N PRO A 592 10.45 26.05 0.05
CA PRO A 592 9.52 25.07 0.62
C PRO A 592 8.79 25.64 1.84
N MET A 593 7.52 25.25 1.99
CA MET A 593 6.73 25.52 3.18
C MET A 593 6.92 24.40 4.18
N TYR A 594 7.80 24.63 5.16
CA TYR A 594 7.96 23.72 6.30
C TYR A 594 6.68 23.63 7.14
N GLN A 595 5.91 24.73 7.19
CA GLN A 595 4.67 24.87 7.95
C GLN A 595 3.46 25.18 7.05
N PRO A 596 2.96 24.21 6.26
CA PRO A 596 1.81 24.41 5.38
C PRO A 596 0.48 24.31 6.14
N SER A 597 0.32 25.02 7.26
CA SER A 597 -0.91 25.06 8.06
C SER A 597 -0.96 26.30 8.96
N TYR A 598 -2.15 26.69 9.40
CA TYR A 598 -2.31 27.70 10.45
C TYR A 598 -2.13 27.09 11.85
N PHE A 599 -1.75 27.93 12.82
CA PHE A 599 -1.41 27.49 14.16
C PHE A 599 -1.70 28.51 15.26
N LYS A 600 -1.89 28.00 16.49
CA LYS A 600 -1.97 28.81 17.72
C LYS A 600 -0.63 28.93 18.47
N GLU A 601 0.17 27.87 18.50
CA GLU A 601 1.48 27.85 19.17
C GLU A 601 2.59 28.37 18.23
N LEU A 602 3.57 29.11 18.76
CA LEU A 602 4.60 29.79 17.96
C LEU A 602 5.60 28.85 17.27
N TYR A 603 5.81 27.65 17.81
CA TYR A 603 6.82 26.69 17.35
C TYR A 603 6.26 25.26 17.35
N THR A 604 6.59 24.50 16.30
CA THR A 604 6.37 23.04 16.24
C THR A 604 7.18 22.34 17.33
N PRO A 605 6.82 21.11 17.70
CA PRO A 605 7.68 20.32 18.57
C PRO A 605 9.02 20.05 17.89
N GLU A 606 10.00 19.67 18.68
CA GLU A 606 11.28 19.19 18.16
C GLU A 606 11.11 17.84 17.45
N GLN A 607 12.04 17.53 16.56
CA GLN A 607 12.13 16.20 15.94
C GLN A 607 12.31 15.14 17.05
N PRO A 608 11.57 14.01 17.05
CA PRO A 608 11.81 12.94 18.01
C PRO A 608 13.18 12.30 17.76
N ARG A 609 14.14 12.54 18.65
CA ARG A 609 15.51 11.97 18.58
C ARG A 609 15.78 10.91 19.65
N SER A 610 15.17 11.03 20.83
CA SER A 610 15.31 10.03 21.91
C SER A 610 14.08 9.12 21.95
N PHE A 611 14.10 8.03 21.20
CA PHE A 611 13.03 7.04 21.16
C PHE A 611 13.51 5.62 20.80
N GLY A 612 12.64 4.64 21.03
CA GLY A 612 12.86 3.26 20.62
C GLY A 612 11.56 2.48 20.44
N ILE A 613 11.67 1.29 19.88
CA ILE A 613 10.58 0.39 19.56
C ILE A 613 10.81 -0.93 20.30
N LYS A 614 9.75 -1.42 20.94
CA LYS A 614 9.71 -2.75 21.54
C LYS A 614 8.45 -3.51 21.15
N THR A 615 8.52 -4.82 21.22
CA THR A 615 7.35 -5.68 21.07
C THR A 615 6.45 -5.54 22.30
N GLU A 616 5.15 -5.32 22.06
CA GLU A 616 4.13 -5.27 23.12
C GLU A 616 3.28 -6.55 23.12
N GLY A 617 3.14 -7.19 21.96
CA GLY A 617 2.43 -8.46 21.77
C GLY A 617 2.37 -8.86 20.31
N ASN A 618 1.75 -10.01 20.00
CA ASN A 618 1.77 -10.60 18.64
C ASN A 618 1.15 -9.76 17.53
N LYS A 619 0.45 -8.68 17.83
CA LYS A 619 -0.11 -7.74 16.83
C LYS A 619 0.16 -6.29 17.18
N SER A 620 1.13 -6.03 18.06
CA SER A 620 1.39 -4.69 18.56
C SER A 620 2.86 -4.38 18.85
N LEU A 621 3.25 -3.16 18.53
CA LEU A 621 4.54 -2.57 18.90
C LEU A 621 4.30 -1.37 19.81
N ARG A 622 5.14 -1.21 20.83
CA ARG A 622 5.17 -0.01 21.67
C ARG A 622 6.35 0.86 21.28
N ILE A 623 6.07 2.16 21.16
CA ILE A 623 7.08 3.20 21.05
C ILE A 623 7.36 3.74 22.45
N ILE A 624 8.64 3.81 22.82
CA ILE A 624 9.11 4.48 24.03
C ILE A 624 9.83 5.76 23.57
N VAL A 625 9.39 6.92 24.03
CA VAL A 625 9.96 8.22 23.65
C VAL A 625 10.22 9.05 24.90
N LYS A 626 11.25 9.88 24.88
CA LYS A 626 11.50 10.86 25.94
C LYS A 626 10.29 11.79 26.05
N PRO A 627 9.69 11.98 27.24
CA PRO A 627 8.53 12.85 27.39
C PRO A 627 8.83 14.29 26.97
N ASP A 628 7.93 14.87 26.18
CA ASP A 628 7.94 16.28 25.76
C ASP A 628 6.54 16.86 25.95
N THR A 629 6.42 17.88 26.81
CA THR A 629 5.14 18.49 27.19
C THR A 629 4.56 19.39 26.11
N SER A 630 5.38 19.81 25.13
CA SER A 630 4.95 20.56 23.96
C SER A 630 4.13 19.67 23.00
N VAL A 631 4.38 18.35 23.01
CA VAL A 631 3.74 17.40 22.09
C VAL A 631 2.31 17.10 22.53
N LYS A 632 1.36 17.20 21.59
CA LYS A 632 -0.04 16.83 21.78
C LYS A 632 -0.37 15.48 21.15
N LYS A 633 0.30 15.09 20.07
CA LYS A 633 0.14 13.80 19.39
C LYS A 633 1.45 13.35 18.76
N TYR A 634 1.59 12.06 18.57
CA TYR A 634 2.62 11.48 17.71
C TYR A 634 1.99 10.84 16.48
N ILE A 635 2.63 11.02 15.33
CA ILE A 635 2.25 10.38 14.07
C ILE A 635 3.29 9.31 13.79
N ALA A 636 2.90 8.04 13.86
CA ALA A 636 3.75 6.91 13.52
C ALA A 636 3.42 6.43 12.10
N LYS A 637 4.36 6.60 11.17
CA LYS A 637 4.27 6.02 9.84
C LYS A 637 4.99 4.67 9.85
N ILE A 638 4.37 3.63 9.30
CA ILE A 638 4.95 2.28 9.28
C ILE A 638 5.20 1.75 7.87
N SER A 639 6.18 0.87 7.74
CA SER A 639 6.61 0.25 6.49
C SER A 639 7.07 -1.19 6.72
N LYS A 640 6.83 -2.09 5.76
CA LYS A 640 7.36 -3.47 5.79
C LYS A 640 8.73 -3.60 5.12
N ASP A 641 9.05 -2.68 4.20
CA ASP A 641 10.29 -2.70 3.43
C ASP A 641 11.29 -1.64 3.89
N GLY A 642 10.90 -0.75 4.81
CA GLY A 642 11.66 0.40 5.30
C GLY A 642 11.84 1.53 4.29
N LYS A 643 11.13 1.47 3.16
CA LYS A 643 11.22 2.40 2.01
C LYS A 643 9.88 3.12 1.84
N SER A 644 8.80 2.35 1.83
CA SER A 644 7.45 2.79 1.50
C SER A 644 6.61 2.93 2.77
N PHE A 645 6.46 4.16 3.26
CA PHE A 645 5.73 4.49 4.49
C PHE A 645 4.30 4.95 4.17
N VAL A 646 3.44 3.98 3.83
CA VAL A 646 2.07 4.24 3.34
C VAL A 646 1.01 4.25 4.45
N LYS A 647 1.23 3.54 5.57
CA LYS A 647 0.25 3.42 6.66
C LYS A 647 0.61 4.34 7.82
N THR A 648 -0.37 5.10 8.31
CA THR A 648 -0.19 6.12 9.36
C THR A 648 -1.05 5.81 10.57
N TYR A 649 -0.49 5.98 11.76
CA TYR A 649 -1.15 5.87 13.06
C TYR A 649 -1.01 7.18 13.83
N TYR A 650 -2.09 7.64 14.46
CA TYR A 650 -2.09 8.80 15.34
C TYR A 650 -2.16 8.32 16.79
N LEU A 651 -1.13 8.64 17.56
CA LEU A 651 -0.92 8.14 18.92
C LEU A 651 -0.96 9.30 19.91
N GLU A 652 -1.62 9.08 21.04
CA GLU A 652 -1.65 10.04 22.13
C GLU A 652 -0.35 9.93 22.95
N PRO A 653 0.22 11.03 23.48
CA PRO A 653 1.52 11.02 24.18
C PRO A 653 1.58 10.06 25.38
N ASN A 654 0.43 9.73 25.98
CA ASN A 654 0.31 8.81 27.10
C ASN A 654 0.02 7.35 26.68
N ASN A 655 -0.20 7.08 25.40
CA ASN A 655 -0.47 5.74 24.87
C ASN A 655 0.12 5.55 23.46
N LEU A 656 1.40 5.18 23.42
CA LEU A 656 2.17 5.02 22.20
C LEU A 656 2.26 3.56 21.74
N VAL A 657 1.12 2.94 21.48
CA VAL A 657 1.03 1.55 21.02
C VAL A 657 0.40 1.50 19.63
N ILE A 658 1.12 0.88 18.69
CA ILE A 658 0.62 0.56 17.35
C ILE A 658 -0.02 -0.83 17.43
N THR A 659 -1.26 -0.97 16.99
CA THR A 659 -2.01 -2.23 17.03
C THR A 659 -2.48 -2.67 15.64
N GLY A 660 -2.98 -3.91 15.54
CA GLY A 660 -3.47 -4.49 14.28
C GLY A 660 -2.35 -4.77 13.28
N LEU A 661 -1.15 -5.04 13.77
CA LEU A 661 -0.01 -5.44 12.97
C LEU A 661 -0.05 -6.95 12.69
N GLN A 662 0.64 -7.38 11.64
CA GLN A 662 0.80 -8.80 11.32
C GLN A 662 1.84 -9.42 12.25
N THR A 663 1.51 -10.58 12.81
CA THR A 663 2.41 -11.35 13.69
C THR A 663 3.66 -11.82 12.94
N ASP A 664 4.78 -11.86 13.65
CA ASP A 664 6.11 -12.29 13.20
C ASP A 664 6.57 -11.61 11.90
N THR A 665 6.12 -10.38 11.70
CA THR A 665 6.48 -9.57 10.52
C THR A 665 7.34 -8.39 10.94
N LEU A 666 8.48 -8.21 10.27
CA LEU A 666 9.33 -7.04 10.46
C LEU A 666 8.63 -5.75 9.98
N PHE A 667 8.54 -4.77 10.89
CA PHE A 667 8.07 -3.42 10.59
C PHE A 667 9.12 -2.38 10.91
N TYR A 668 9.15 -1.35 10.08
CA TYR A 668 9.94 -0.13 10.24
C TYR A 668 9.01 1.03 10.57
N VAL A 669 9.44 1.93 11.46
CA VAL A 669 8.62 3.04 11.93
C VAL A 669 9.39 4.35 11.86
N LYS A 670 8.73 5.40 11.38
CA LYS A 670 9.12 6.81 11.53
C LYS A 670 8.12 7.52 12.42
N LEU A 671 8.62 8.39 13.29
CA LEU A 671 7.83 9.13 14.26
C LEU A 671 7.88 10.63 13.97
N THR A 672 6.74 11.28 13.99
CA THR A 672 6.64 12.75 13.93
C THR A 672 5.89 13.23 15.16
N ALA A 673 6.43 14.24 15.84
CA ALA A 673 5.73 14.88 16.94
C ALA A 673 4.82 15.99 16.41
N GLN A 674 3.65 16.16 17.01
CA GLN A 674 2.66 17.14 16.59
C GLN A 674 2.14 17.92 17.80
N ASN A 675 2.02 19.24 17.64
CA ASN A 675 1.26 20.12 18.54
C ASN A 675 0.29 21.00 17.74
N SER A 676 -0.22 22.08 18.36
CA SER A 676 -1.13 22.99 17.65
C SER A 676 -0.40 23.94 16.68
N ALA A 677 0.94 24.00 16.76
CA ALA A 677 1.81 24.68 15.81
C ALA A 677 1.98 23.92 14.51
N GLY A 678 2.03 22.59 14.57
CA GLY A 678 2.25 21.75 13.40
C GLY A 678 2.96 20.44 13.72
N ASP A 679 3.51 19.86 12.67
CA ASP A 679 4.27 18.62 12.72
C ASP A 679 5.77 18.96 12.76
N SER A 680 6.53 18.27 13.60
CA SER A 680 7.98 18.31 13.55
C SER A 680 8.53 17.56 12.33
N PRO A 681 9.82 17.71 11.96
CA PRO A 681 10.47 16.80 11.03
C PRO A 681 10.32 15.33 11.49
N PRO A 682 10.21 14.36 10.56
CA PRO A 682 10.14 12.96 10.92
C PRO A 682 11.47 12.50 11.56
N SER A 683 11.38 11.56 12.50
CA SER A 683 12.54 10.88 13.08
C SER A 683 13.28 10.04 12.02
N GLU A 684 14.44 9.54 12.41
CA GLU A 684 15.08 8.38 11.79
C GLU A 684 14.18 7.12 11.82
N ILE A 685 14.63 6.07 11.15
CA ILE A 685 13.90 4.79 11.09
C ILE A 685 14.37 3.88 12.20
N LEU A 686 13.42 3.30 12.92
CA LEU A 686 13.65 2.17 13.83
C LEU A 686 12.79 0.97 13.43
N ALA A 687 13.09 -0.22 13.97
CA ALA A 687 12.47 -1.48 13.57
C ALA A 687 11.91 -2.31 14.75
N GLY A 688 10.90 -3.14 14.50
CA GLY A 688 10.37 -4.09 15.49
C GLY A 688 9.52 -5.19 14.86
N VAL A 689 9.35 -6.29 15.60
CA VAL A 689 8.60 -7.47 15.17
C VAL A 689 7.46 -7.75 16.18
N PRO A 690 6.18 -7.63 15.80
CA PRO A 690 5.06 -7.99 16.66
C PRO A 690 5.04 -9.52 16.86
N THR A 691 5.31 -10.00 18.07
CA THR A 691 5.35 -11.43 18.39
C THR A 691 4.88 -11.68 19.83
N ASP A 692 4.53 -12.92 20.14
CA ASP A 692 4.16 -13.33 21.51
C ASP A 692 5.40 -13.38 22.44
N ASN A 693 6.60 -13.47 21.88
CA ASN A 693 7.84 -13.34 22.64
C ASN A 693 8.18 -11.86 22.91
N ILE A 694 7.57 -11.30 23.95
CA ILE A 694 7.77 -9.89 24.34
C ILE A 694 9.12 -9.61 25.02
N ASN A 695 9.89 -10.65 25.38
CA ASN A 695 11.20 -10.51 26.01
C ASN A 695 12.30 -10.63 24.95
N SER A 696 12.70 -9.50 24.39
CA SER A 696 13.74 -9.43 23.38
C SER A 696 15.13 -9.66 23.98
N SER A 697 15.91 -10.56 23.37
CA SER A 697 17.30 -10.86 23.77
C SER A 697 18.34 -9.97 23.07
N LEU A 698 17.93 -9.27 22.00
CA LEU A 698 18.74 -8.38 21.17
C LEU A 698 18.20 -6.95 21.19
N LEU A 699 19.10 -5.98 21.31
CA LEU A 699 18.85 -4.56 21.06
C LEU A 699 19.69 -4.08 19.88
N ILE A 700 19.05 -3.47 18.88
CA ILE A 700 19.72 -2.82 17.75
C ILE A 700 19.70 -1.31 17.95
N ILE A 701 20.88 -0.69 18.02
CA ILE A 701 21.03 0.74 18.29
C ILE A 701 21.50 1.42 17.02
N ASN A 702 20.74 2.41 16.56
CA ASN A 702 21.27 3.35 15.59
C ASN A 702 22.01 4.47 16.35
N GLY A 703 23.33 4.44 16.29
CA GLY A 703 24.21 5.44 16.90
C GLY A 703 24.89 6.34 15.89
N PHE A 704 24.49 6.28 14.61
CA PHE A 704 25.05 7.10 13.56
C PHE A 704 24.25 8.39 13.37
N ASP A 705 24.79 9.52 13.83
CA ASP A 705 24.13 10.83 13.81
C ASP A 705 24.82 11.84 12.88
N ARG A 706 26.05 11.57 12.44
CA ARG A 706 26.79 12.42 11.50
C ARG A 706 26.09 12.57 10.15
N ALA A 707 25.93 13.83 9.72
CA ALA A 707 25.41 14.16 8.40
C ALA A 707 26.49 13.96 7.30
N SER A 708 26.54 12.76 6.70
CA SER A 708 27.44 12.44 5.59
C SER A 708 26.71 12.15 4.27
N THR A 709 27.42 12.25 3.14
CA THR A 709 26.83 11.98 1.81
C THR A 709 26.50 10.49 1.69
N GLY A 710 25.22 10.18 1.52
CA GLY A 710 24.72 8.80 1.50
C GLY A 710 24.18 8.33 2.85
N ASN A 711 24.29 9.12 3.93
CA ASN A 711 23.60 8.82 5.18
C ASN A 711 22.09 9.07 5.03
N THR A 712 21.33 7.99 4.98
CA THR A 712 19.87 7.97 4.85
C THR A 712 19.16 7.72 6.19
N ASN A 713 19.91 7.55 7.30
CA ASN A 713 19.40 7.16 8.63
C ASN A 713 18.46 5.94 8.57
N ASP A 714 18.74 5.02 7.65
CA ASP A 714 17.94 3.82 7.39
C ASP A 714 18.77 2.52 7.44
N PHE A 715 20.02 2.59 7.91
CA PHE A 715 20.94 1.44 7.99
C PHE A 715 20.42 0.32 8.87
N ILE A 716 19.58 0.66 9.86
CA ILE A 716 18.86 -0.34 10.64
C ILE A 716 18.06 -1.32 9.76
N ARG A 717 17.67 -0.93 8.54
CA ARG A 717 17.03 -1.83 7.57
C ARG A 717 17.86 -3.07 7.32
N MET A 718 19.16 -2.91 7.10
CA MET A 718 20.04 -3.99 6.70
C MET A 718 20.33 -4.91 7.88
N HIS A 719 20.60 -4.32 9.05
CA HIS A 719 20.79 -5.03 10.31
C HIS A 719 19.52 -5.81 10.73
N ALA A 720 18.39 -5.11 10.90
CA ALA A 720 17.14 -5.72 11.35
C ALA A 720 16.62 -6.79 10.38
N THR A 721 16.77 -6.58 9.06
CA THR A 721 16.42 -7.61 8.06
C THR A 721 17.27 -8.86 8.23
N ALA A 722 18.58 -8.68 8.42
CA ALA A 722 19.52 -9.80 8.50
C ALA A 722 19.31 -10.64 9.77
N PHE A 723 19.09 -10.00 10.92
CA PHE A 723 18.76 -10.70 12.16
C PHE A 723 17.42 -11.43 12.05
N HIS A 724 16.39 -10.76 11.53
CA HIS A 724 15.06 -11.36 11.39
C HIS A 724 15.07 -12.57 10.44
N LYS A 725 15.78 -12.47 9.30
CA LYS A 725 15.94 -13.59 8.35
C LYS A 725 16.67 -14.80 8.94
N ASN A 726 17.51 -14.59 9.95
CA ASN A 726 18.24 -15.65 10.64
C ASN A 726 17.54 -16.13 11.93
N GLY A 727 16.22 -15.94 12.02
CA GLY A 727 15.40 -16.54 13.07
C GLY A 727 15.30 -15.74 14.37
N ILE A 728 15.74 -14.48 14.38
CA ILE A 728 15.46 -13.56 15.49
C ILE A 728 14.05 -12.98 15.31
N THR A 729 13.08 -13.57 16.00
CA THR A 729 11.66 -13.18 15.94
C THR A 729 11.28 -12.08 16.92
N SER A 730 12.17 -11.73 17.86
CA SER A 730 11.97 -10.64 18.82
C SER A 730 13.27 -9.86 19.05
N PHE A 731 13.25 -8.56 18.79
CA PHE A 731 14.31 -7.62 19.14
C PHE A 731 13.72 -6.24 19.39
N CYS A 732 14.43 -5.44 20.19
CA CYS A 732 14.16 -4.01 20.35
C CYS A 732 15.06 -3.21 19.42
N SER A 733 14.64 -1.99 19.08
CA SER A 733 15.54 -1.01 18.48
C SER A 733 15.43 0.34 19.16
N ALA A 734 16.52 1.09 19.16
CA ALA A 734 16.59 2.38 19.84
C ALA A 734 17.57 3.31 19.13
N THR A 735 17.40 4.62 19.33
CA THR A 735 18.45 5.60 19.04
C THR A 735 19.49 5.58 20.16
N ASN A 736 20.74 5.97 19.87
CA ASN A 736 21.74 6.18 20.92
C ASN A 736 21.24 7.18 21.99
N ASP A 737 20.55 8.23 21.58
CA ASP A 737 19.90 9.18 22.47
C ASP A 737 18.91 8.51 23.44
N ALA A 738 18.17 7.50 23.01
CA ALA A 738 17.26 6.75 23.89
C ALA A 738 18.04 5.96 24.96
N VAL A 739 19.21 5.41 24.59
CA VAL A 739 20.10 4.70 25.51
C VAL A 739 20.75 5.68 26.50
N ILE A 740 21.26 6.82 26.02
CA ILE A 740 21.84 7.90 26.85
C ILE A 740 20.81 8.39 27.88
N ASN A 741 19.58 8.67 27.43
CA ASN A 741 18.50 9.14 28.28
C ASN A 741 17.87 8.04 29.17
N GLY A 742 18.36 6.80 29.11
CA GLY A 742 17.93 5.71 29.99
C GLY A 742 16.54 5.12 29.67
N LEU A 743 16.04 5.33 28.44
CA LEU A 743 14.81 4.70 27.96
C LEU A 743 15.01 3.20 27.68
N PHE A 744 16.23 2.82 27.32
CA PHE A 744 16.67 1.44 27.10
C PHE A 744 17.99 1.23 27.84
N ASN A 745 18.07 0.19 28.68
CA ASN A 745 19.31 -0.18 29.36
C ASN A 745 19.94 -1.38 28.65
N LEU A 746 21.23 -1.29 28.32
CA LEU A 746 21.93 -2.36 27.58
C LEU A 746 21.92 -3.69 28.34
N THR A 747 21.98 -3.64 29.67
CA THR A 747 21.96 -4.82 30.56
C THR A 747 20.64 -5.59 30.58
N ASP A 748 19.58 -5.06 29.96
CA ASP A 748 18.30 -5.76 29.82
C ASP A 748 18.34 -6.80 28.66
N TYR A 749 19.41 -6.79 27.86
CA TYR A 749 19.58 -7.61 26.67
C TYR A 749 20.79 -8.54 26.83
N SER A 750 20.80 -9.66 26.11
CA SER A 750 21.96 -10.56 26.04
C SER A 750 22.95 -10.15 24.95
N ALA A 751 22.47 -9.45 23.93
CA ALA A 751 23.27 -8.96 22.81
C ALA A 751 22.83 -7.54 22.40
N VAL A 752 23.81 -6.75 21.98
CA VAL A 752 23.63 -5.40 21.45
C VAL A 752 24.35 -5.31 20.10
N ASP A 753 23.63 -4.84 19.09
CA ASP A 753 24.16 -4.44 17.78
C ASP A 753 24.21 -2.90 17.73
N TYR A 754 25.41 -2.33 17.63
CA TYR A 754 25.66 -0.89 17.69
C TYR A 754 26.14 -0.38 16.33
N ILE A 755 25.26 0.32 15.62
CA ILE A 755 25.50 0.85 14.28
C ILE A 755 26.15 2.22 14.41
N LEU A 756 27.38 2.38 13.92
CA LEU A 756 28.11 3.64 13.93
C LEU A 756 28.32 4.24 12.53
N GLY A 757 28.03 3.52 11.45
CA GLY A 757 28.14 4.11 10.11
C GLY A 757 29.52 4.72 9.84
N ASP A 758 29.55 5.96 9.37
CA ASP A 758 30.77 6.74 9.11
C ASP A 758 31.05 7.79 10.22
N GLU A 759 30.81 7.42 11.48
CA GLU A 759 31.01 8.30 12.62
C GLU A 759 32.48 8.69 12.81
N SER A 760 32.77 9.88 13.34
CA SER A 760 34.15 10.39 13.45
C SER A 760 34.26 11.46 14.54
N THR A 761 35.45 12.05 14.68
CA THR A 761 35.74 13.19 15.58
C THR A 761 34.79 14.38 15.46
N ALA A 762 33.99 14.47 14.39
CA ALA A 762 33.06 15.56 14.16
C ALA A 762 31.84 15.51 15.09
N ASP A 763 31.30 14.31 15.35
CA ASP A 763 30.10 14.10 16.18
C ASP A 763 30.35 13.14 17.39
N GLU A 764 31.61 12.81 17.69
CA GLU A 764 32.10 11.99 18.83
C GLU A 764 31.62 10.52 18.79
N THR A 765 32.50 9.62 18.32
CA THR A 765 32.26 8.18 18.36
C THR A 765 32.21 7.69 19.81
N PHE A 766 31.06 7.16 20.25
CA PHE A 766 30.80 6.78 21.65
C PHE A 766 31.13 7.89 22.65
N SER A 767 30.13 8.71 22.98
CA SER A 767 30.23 9.66 24.08
C SER A 767 30.59 8.98 25.42
N LEU A 768 31.14 9.74 26.38
CA LEU A 768 31.44 9.23 27.73
C LEU A 768 30.26 8.49 28.40
N SER A 769 29.02 8.91 28.11
CA SER A 769 27.82 8.26 28.63
C SER A 769 27.61 6.87 28.00
N GLU A 770 27.80 6.75 26.70
CA GLU A 770 27.68 5.49 25.98
C GLU A 770 28.84 4.55 26.34
N GLN A 771 30.08 5.04 26.41
CA GLN A 771 31.23 4.26 26.88
C GLN A 771 30.97 3.64 28.26
N SER A 772 30.41 4.42 29.19
CA SER A 772 30.05 3.95 30.54
C SER A 772 28.98 2.83 30.51
N LYS A 773 27.97 2.97 29.63
CA LYS A 773 26.90 1.96 29.47
C LYS A 773 27.40 0.70 28.81
N VAL A 774 28.19 0.81 27.74
CA VAL A 774 28.82 -0.32 27.05
C VAL A 774 29.79 -1.05 27.98
N ARG A 775 30.60 -0.32 28.74
CA ARG A 775 31.45 -0.90 29.79
C ARG A 775 30.62 -1.71 30.77
N THR A 776 29.57 -1.13 31.33
CA THR A 776 28.70 -1.81 32.30
C THR A 776 28.08 -3.06 31.69
N PHE A 777 27.63 -3.00 30.44
CA PHE A 777 27.08 -4.14 29.71
C PHE A 777 28.09 -5.29 29.57
N LEU A 778 29.30 -5.01 29.07
CA LEU A 778 30.34 -6.01 28.87
C LEU A 778 30.85 -6.62 30.18
N LEU A 779 30.95 -5.82 31.26
CA LEU A 779 31.34 -6.32 32.59
C LEU A 779 30.36 -7.35 33.15
N ASN A 780 29.09 -7.26 32.75
CA ASN A 780 28.02 -8.18 33.15
C ASN A 780 27.83 -9.35 32.15
N GLY A 781 28.77 -9.57 31.24
CA GLY A 781 28.75 -10.69 30.29
C GLY A 781 27.91 -10.43 29.03
N GLY A 782 27.66 -9.17 28.69
CA GLY A 782 26.98 -8.80 27.46
C GLY A 782 27.76 -9.16 26.19
N ASN A 783 27.05 -9.41 25.10
CA ASN A 783 27.61 -9.61 23.76
C ASN A 783 27.43 -8.34 22.91
N LEU A 784 28.52 -7.73 22.44
CA LEU A 784 28.49 -6.50 21.66
C LEU A 784 28.97 -6.74 20.22
N PHE A 785 28.14 -6.42 19.25
CA PHE A 785 28.56 -6.23 17.86
C PHE A 785 28.62 -4.73 17.57
N VAL A 786 29.75 -4.25 17.09
CA VAL A 786 29.93 -2.85 16.68
C VAL A 786 30.58 -2.78 15.31
N SER A 787 30.05 -1.91 14.45
CA SER A 787 30.55 -1.71 13.10
C SER A 787 30.44 -0.26 12.66
N GLY A 788 31.51 0.26 12.06
CA GLY A 788 31.59 1.61 11.50
C GLY A 788 33.01 1.93 11.03
N SER A 789 33.16 2.94 10.18
CA SER A 789 34.47 3.53 9.85
C SER A 789 34.92 4.52 10.93
N GLU A 790 36.21 4.86 10.93
CA GLU A 790 36.86 5.83 11.82
C GLU A 790 36.68 5.62 13.35
N ILE A 791 36.14 4.49 13.82
CA ILE A 791 36.01 4.15 15.25
C ILE A 791 37.35 4.20 15.97
N ALA A 792 38.37 3.53 15.45
CA ALA A 792 39.69 3.48 16.05
C ALA A 792 40.48 4.76 15.81
N TRP A 793 40.28 5.40 14.65
CA TRP A 793 40.81 6.74 14.40
C TRP A 793 40.34 7.74 15.46
N ASP A 794 39.04 7.75 15.77
CA ASP A 794 38.47 8.67 16.75
C ASP A 794 38.89 8.29 18.17
N LEU A 795 38.63 7.05 18.61
CA LEU A 795 38.84 6.66 20.01
C LEU A 795 40.31 6.41 20.40
N ASP A 796 41.15 5.88 19.51
CA ASP A 796 42.54 5.55 19.83
C ASP A 796 43.53 6.58 19.29
N TYR A 797 43.44 6.97 18.02
CA TYR A 797 44.41 7.90 17.44
C TYR A 797 44.20 9.35 17.91
N LYS A 798 42.96 9.87 17.80
CA LYS A 798 42.58 11.23 18.22
C LYS A 798 42.09 11.33 19.65
N GLY A 799 41.59 10.23 20.20
CA GLY A 799 40.90 10.19 21.48
C GLY A 799 41.76 10.57 22.68
N ASN A 800 41.10 10.96 23.76
CA ASN A 800 41.75 11.27 25.02
C ASN A 800 42.12 9.98 25.79
N SER A 801 42.68 10.11 27.01
CA SER A 801 43.08 8.94 27.80
C SER A 801 41.93 7.98 28.15
N THR A 802 40.71 8.50 28.29
CA THR A 802 39.50 7.70 28.56
C THR A 802 39.10 6.91 27.32
N ASP A 803 39.09 7.55 26.15
CA ASP A 803 38.73 6.92 24.86
C ASP A 803 39.70 5.81 24.51
N LYS A 804 41.01 6.09 24.59
CA LYS A 804 42.07 5.09 24.38
C LYS A 804 41.89 3.91 25.31
N LYS A 805 41.59 4.16 26.59
CA LYS A 805 41.35 3.07 27.55
C LYS A 805 40.10 2.28 27.17
N PHE A 806 39.03 2.95 26.75
CA PHE A 806 37.77 2.32 26.36
C PHE A 806 37.96 1.37 25.17
N ILE A 807 38.53 1.86 24.06
CA ILE A 807 38.73 1.04 22.86
C ILE A 807 39.70 -0.12 23.10
N ASN A 808 40.79 0.09 23.85
CA ASN A 808 41.76 -0.96 24.13
C ASN A 808 41.21 -2.03 25.10
N GLU A 809 40.47 -1.65 26.15
CA GLU A 809 40.00 -2.58 27.19
C GLU A 809 38.67 -3.26 26.85
N TYR A 810 37.75 -2.57 26.14
CA TYR A 810 36.37 -3.00 25.95
C TYR A 810 36.01 -3.29 24.49
N LEU A 811 36.45 -2.48 23.52
CA LEU A 811 36.31 -2.84 22.10
C LEU A 811 37.45 -3.75 21.62
N LYS A 812 38.50 -3.89 22.43
CA LYS A 812 39.67 -4.76 22.24
C LYS A 812 40.47 -4.47 20.97
N ALA A 813 40.39 -3.25 20.47
CA ALA A 813 41.03 -2.80 19.23
C ALA A 813 42.07 -1.72 19.51
N LYS A 814 43.05 -1.61 18.61
CA LYS A 814 44.05 -0.54 18.55
C LYS A 814 44.14 -0.01 17.13
N TYR A 815 44.28 1.30 16.95
CA TYR A 815 44.41 1.92 15.65
C TYR A 815 45.77 1.63 14.99
N ILE A 816 45.75 1.36 13.68
CA ILE A 816 46.95 1.19 12.85
C ILE A 816 46.99 2.21 11.73
N ALA A 817 45.93 2.31 10.93
CA ALA A 817 45.88 3.20 9.77
C ALA A 817 44.43 3.57 9.38
N ASP A 818 44.29 4.73 8.74
CA ASP A 818 43.09 5.24 8.09
C ASP A 818 43.16 4.86 6.61
N ALA A 819 42.25 4.00 6.18
CA ALA A 819 42.25 3.36 4.88
C ALA A 819 43.47 2.42 4.64
N PRO A 820 43.23 1.13 4.32
CA PRO A 820 44.31 0.17 4.17
C PRO A 820 45.22 0.54 3.00
N ASN A 821 46.53 0.56 3.26
CA ASN A 821 47.58 0.93 2.31
C ASN A 821 47.39 2.34 1.69
N SER A 822 46.79 3.27 2.44
CA SER A 822 46.49 4.64 2.00
C SER A 822 45.62 4.74 0.73
N GLN A 823 44.90 3.67 0.40
CA GLN A 823 43.93 3.66 -0.70
C GLN A 823 42.56 3.97 -0.12
N SER A 824 41.97 5.12 -0.42
CA SER A 824 40.69 5.60 0.12
C SER A 824 39.55 5.50 -0.91
N GLY A 825 38.34 5.15 -0.46
CA GLY A 825 37.12 5.19 -1.27
C GLY A 825 37.11 4.17 -2.42
N VAL A 826 37.81 3.04 -2.24
CA VAL A 826 37.89 1.94 -3.20
C VAL A 826 37.01 0.76 -2.76
N PHE A 827 36.84 -0.21 -3.64
CA PHE A 827 36.08 -1.43 -3.36
C PHE A 827 36.97 -2.42 -2.61
N TYR A 828 36.88 -2.45 -1.28
CA TYR A 828 37.74 -3.30 -0.47
C TYR A 828 37.23 -4.73 -0.42
N LYS A 829 38.16 -5.67 -0.44
CA LYS A 829 37.88 -7.08 -0.21
C LYS A 829 38.43 -7.50 1.15
N VAL A 830 37.62 -8.21 1.92
CA VAL A 830 38.02 -8.81 3.19
C VAL A 830 37.85 -10.32 3.17
N GLN A 831 38.59 -11.01 4.02
CA GLN A 831 38.57 -12.46 4.15
C GLN A 831 38.62 -12.85 5.63
N SER A 832 37.88 -13.89 6.01
CA SER A 832 37.92 -14.48 7.35
C SER A 832 39.31 -15.02 7.65
N VAL A 833 39.82 -14.71 8.84
CA VAL A 833 41.11 -15.19 9.35
C VAL A 833 40.96 -16.08 10.59
N ASN A 834 39.74 -16.19 11.13
CA ASN A 834 39.45 -16.95 12.36
C ASN A 834 38.19 -17.81 12.21
N ASP A 835 38.38 -19.00 11.66
CA ASP A 835 37.39 -20.08 11.58
C ASP A 835 37.37 -20.84 12.93
N PRO A 836 36.22 -20.96 13.64
CA PRO A 836 34.84 -20.89 13.12
C PRO A 836 34.02 -19.64 13.50
N VAL A 837 34.62 -18.51 13.84
CA VAL A 837 33.84 -17.30 14.23
C VAL A 837 33.09 -16.72 13.02
N ILE A 838 33.75 -16.58 11.87
CA ILE A 838 33.10 -16.31 10.57
C ILE A 838 33.49 -17.43 9.61
N TYR A 839 32.54 -18.29 9.29
CA TYR A 839 32.69 -19.46 8.43
C TYR A 839 32.15 -19.20 7.02
N TYR A 840 31.02 -18.51 6.88
CA TYR A 840 30.48 -18.06 5.60
C TYR A 840 29.99 -16.60 5.63
N PRO A 841 30.34 -15.79 4.62
CA PRO A 841 31.22 -16.11 3.50
C PRO A 841 32.71 -15.99 3.89
N ASN A 842 33.57 -16.89 3.38
CA ASN A 842 35.01 -16.84 3.65
C ASN A 842 35.66 -15.54 3.13
N SER A 843 35.16 -14.94 2.04
CA SER A 843 35.61 -13.61 1.60
C SER A 843 34.49 -12.82 0.95
N PHE A 844 34.48 -11.51 1.13
CA PHE A 844 33.47 -10.62 0.57
C PHE A 844 33.99 -9.21 0.36
N PHE A 845 33.17 -8.38 -0.29
CA PHE A 845 33.47 -6.97 -0.53
C PHE A 845 32.54 -6.07 0.26
N PHE A 846 33.02 -4.87 0.56
CA PHE A 846 32.19 -3.76 1.00
C PHE A 846 32.43 -2.54 0.11
N ASP A 847 31.36 -1.76 -0.08
CA ASP A 847 31.22 -0.80 -1.17
C ASP A 847 31.80 0.59 -0.86
N ASN A 848 32.09 1.34 -1.92
CA ASN A 848 32.48 2.75 -1.88
C ASN A 848 31.32 3.70 -2.20
N GLY A 849 30.08 3.28 -1.87
CA GLY A 849 28.85 4.04 -2.08
C GLY A 849 28.26 3.96 -3.48
N SER A 850 28.82 3.12 -4.37
CA SER A 850 28.32 2.92 -5.73
C SER A 850 27.02 2.10 -5.83
N HIS A 851 26.61 1.44 -4.75
CA HIS A 851 25.43 0.58 -4.63
C HIS A 851 24.35 1.17 -3.70
N GLY A 852 24.39 2.49 -3.47
CA GLY A 852 23.33 3.22 -2.77
C GLY A 852 23.47 3.27 -1.24
N THR A 853 24.67 3.01 -0.71
CA THR A 853 25.06 3.22 0.69
C THR A 853 26.06 4.39 0.81
N ILE A 854 26.62 4.62 2.00
CA ILE A 854 27.73 5.56 2.19
C ILE A 854 29.00 5.11 1.43
N ASN A 855 29.77 6.10 1.00
CA ASN A 855 31.11 5.88 0.46
C ASN A 855 32.10 5.73 1.61
N VAL A 856 32.53 4.49 1.89
CA VAL A 856 33.51 4.18 2.94
C VAL A 856 34.90 4.63 2.51
N LYS A 857 35.21 5.91 2.77
CA LYS A 857 36.50 6.51 2.39
C LYS A 857 37.62 6.09 3.31
N TRP A 858 37.33 5.94 4.60
CA TRP A 858 38.33 5.76 5.65
C TRP A 858 37.96 4.58 6.55
N PRO A 859 37.90 3.35 6.03
CA PRO A 859 37.77 2.19 6.90
C PRO A 859 39.04 2.06 7.75
N ASP A 860 38.88 1.72 9.02
CA ASP A 860 39.99 1.53 9.93
C ASP A 860 40.73 0.22 9.64
N VAL A 861 42.05 0.28 9.80
CA VAL A 861 42.90 -0.88 10.03
C VAL A 861 43.16 -0.96 11.52
N ILE A 862 42.77 -2.07 12.15
CA ILE A 862 42.85 -2.25 13.60
C ILE A 862 43.68 -3.47 13.97
N ASP A 863 44.41 -3.39 15.08
CA ASP A 863 45.14 -4.51 15.67
C ASP A 863 44.41 -5.08 16.89
N PRO A 864 44.42 -6.40 17.08
CA PRO A 864 43.89 -7.03 18.29
C PRO A 864 44.78 -6.72 19.50
N VAL A 865 44.16 -6.38 20.62
CA VAL A 865 44.82 -6.14 21.91
C VAL A 865 44.09 -6.82 23.06
N ASN A 866 44.80 -7.05 24.18
CA ASN A 866 44.22 -7.55 25.43
C ASN A 866 43.43 -8.86 25.26
N GLY A 867 43.98 -9.77 24.45
CA GLY A 867 43.45 -11.12 24.22
C GLY A 867 42.42 -11.23 23.12
N SER A 868 42.11 -10.18 22.35
CA SER A 868 41.35 -10.32 21.12
C SER A 868 42.18 -10.98 20.02
N GLU A 869 41.48 -11.40 18.97
CA GLU A 869 42.03 -12.06 17.81
C GLU A 869 41.53 -11.36 16.55
N GLY A 870 42.33 -11.42 15.48
CA GLY A 870 41.90 -10.97 14.15
C GLY A 870 40.69 -11.78 13.69
N LEU A 871 39.71 -11.13 13.07
CA LEU A 871 38.49 -11.75 12.57
C LEU A 871 38.39 -11.67 11.05
N LEU A 872 38.63 -10.49 10.48
CA LEU A 872 38.63 -10.23 9.04
C LEU A 872 39.92 -9.52 8.63
N GLY A 873 40.64 -10.04 7.64
CA GLY A 873 41.82 -9.41 7.05
C GLY A 873 41.51 -8.75 5.70
N TYR A 874 42.21 -7.67 5.35
CA TYR A 874 42.13 -7.07 4.01
C TYR A 874 42.89 -7.94 2.99
N VAL A 875 42.31 -8.14 1.81
CA VAL A 875 42.90 -8.98 0.74
C VAL A 875 43.58 -8.12 -0.30
N GLY A 876 44.83 -8.47 -0.65
CA GLY A 876 45.58 -7.85 -1.76
C GLY A 876 46.20 -6.49 -1.44
N LEU A 877 46.25 -6.11 -0.17
CA LEU A 877 46.89 -4.89 0.34
C LEU A 877 47.96 -5.28 1.36
N ASP A 878 49.12 -4.62 1.35
CA ASP A 878 50.17 -4.84 2.36
C ASP A 878 49.72 -4.21 3.69
N THR A 879 49.13 -5.01 4.58
CA THR A 879 48.61 -4.59 5.89
C THR A 879 49.47 -5.13 7.02
N SER A 880 50.79 -4.93 6.96
CA SER A 880 51.80 -5.65 7.74
C SER A 880 51.66 -5.71 9.28
N SER A 881 50.61 -5.19 9.91
CA SER A 881 50.07 -5.61 11.22
C SER A 881 48.63 -5.09 11.39
N GLY A 882 47.60 -5.65 10.75
CA GLY A 882 46.24 -5.17 11.04
C GLY A 882 45.10 -5.86 10.28
N PHE A 883 43.89 -5.68 10.81
CA PHE A 883 42.67 -6.36 10.44
C PHE A 883 41.55 -5.36 10.11
N ALA A 884 40.59 -5.78 9.29
CA ALA A 884 39.34 -5.07 9.03
C ALA A 884 38.30 -5.31 10.15
N GLY A 885 38.49 -6.37 10.94
CA GLY A 885 37.67 -6.66 12.11
C GLY A 885 38.37 -7.61 13.06
N ILE A 886 37.96 -7.58 14.33
CA ILE A 886 38.48 -8.42 15.41
C ILE A 886 37.34 -9.02 16.24
N CYS A 887 37.66 -10.05 17.02
CA CYS A 887 36.74 -10.63 18.00
C CYS A 887 37.43 -10.91 19.34
N TYR A 888 36.64 -10.96 20.40
CA TYR A 888 37.08 -11.37 21.73
C TYR A 888 35.96 -12.11 22.47
N SER A 889 36.34 -13.13 23.24
CA SER A 889 35.50 -13.85 24.21
C SER A 889 36.28 -13.96 25.52
N GLY A 890 35.75 -13.44 26.62
CA GLY A 890 36.42 -13.52 27.90
C GLY A 890 35.88 -12.56 28.96
N ILE A 891 36.55 -12.53 30.11
CA ILE A 891 36.18 -11.63 31.22
C ILE A 891 36.83 -10.26 31.01
N PHE A 892 36.01 -9.22 30.93
CA PHE A 892 36.48 -7.83 30.80
C PHE A 892 37.08 -7.29 32.10
N PRO A 893 37.95 -6.27 32.06
CA PRO A 893 38.61 -5.73 33.26
C PRO A 893 37.63 -5.26 34.35
N GLY A 894 37.57 -6.02 35.45
CA GLY A 894 36.66 -5.77 36.58
C GLY A 894 35.28 -6.44 36.46
N GLY A 895 35.07 -7.27 35.44
CA GLY A 895 33.86 -8.06 35.24
C GLY A 895 33.93 -9.40 35.98
N THR A 896 32.77 -10.04 36.13
CA THR A 896 32.64 -11.37 36.77
C THR A 896 32.02 -12.42 35.85
N ALA A 897 31.57 -12.01 34.66
CA ALA A 897 30.99 -12.89 33.64
C ALA A 897 31.77 -12.77 32.33
N GLU A 898 31.73 -13.85 31.55
CA GLU A 898 32.28 -13.85 30.19
C GLU A 898 31.37 -13.02 29.28
N GLY A 899 31.96 -12.03 28.60
CA GLY A 899 31.29 -11.26 27.55
C GLY A 899 32.02 -11.45 26.23
N LYS A 900 31.38 -11.01 25.15
CA LYS A 900 31.95 -11.11 23.80
C LYS A 900 31.87 -9.77 23.09
N VAL A 901 32.85 -9.48 22.25
CA VAL A 901 32.80 -8.33 21.35
C VAL A 901 33.27 -8.72 19.95
N ILE A 902 32.57 -8.22 18.93
CA ILE A 902 33.04 -8.15 17.55
C ILE A 902 33.11 -6.68 17.17
N THR A 903 34.27 -6.23 16.71
CA THR A 903 34.51 -4.85 16.27
C THR A 903 34.92 -4.86 14.80
N LEU A 904 34.13 -4.24 13.93
CA LEU A 904 34.47 -4.03 12.52
C LEU A 904 34.89 -2.57 12.30
N GLY A 905 36.05 -2.38 11.64
CA GLY A 905 36.56 -1.07 11.24
C GLY A 905 35.91 -0.50 9.98
N PHE A 906 34.77 -1.05 9.58
CA PHE A 906 33.97 -0.54 8.47
C PHE A 906 32.47 -0.74 8.75
N PRO A 907 31.59 0.04 8.10
CA PRO A 907 30.15 -0.06 8.30
C PRO A 907 29.58 -1.38 7.73
N PHE A 908 28.91 -2.18 8.55
CA PHE A 908 28.37 -3.50 8.16
C PHE A 908 27.34 -3.42 7.03
N GLU A 909 26.55 -2.34 7.01
CA GLU A 909 25.56 -2.00 6.01
C GLU A 909 26.15 -1.75 4.61
N THR A 910 27.47 -1.60 4.48
CA THR A 910 28.12 -1.39 3.16
C THR A 910 28.49 -2.69 2.45
N ILE A 911 28.26 -3.84 3.11
CA ILE A 911 28.52 -5.16 2.54
C ILE A 911 27.47 -5.50 1.47
N TYR A 912 27.93 -5.99 0.32
CA TYR A 912 27.05 -6.42 -0.78
C TYR A 912 27.51 -7.76 -1.38
N PRO A 913 26.59 -8.62 -1.87
CA PRO A 913 25.12 -8.52 -1.82
C PRO A 913 24.51 -8.79 -0.43
N GLN A 914 23.22 -8.48 -0.26
CA GLN A 914 22.48 -8.74 0.99
C GLN A 914 22.56 -10.20 1.47
N THR A 915 22.79 -11.17 0.58
CA THR A 915 23.01 -12.57 0.97
C THR A 915 24.26 -12.73 1.83
N THR A 916 25.34 -12.01 1.51
CA THR A 916 26.58 -11.95 2.29
C THR A 916 26.33 -11.44 3.71
N ILE A 917 25.53 -10.37 3.83
CA ILE A 917 25.10 -9.84 5.13
C ILE A 917 24.35 -10.89 5.93
N ASN A 918 23.40 -11.60 5.31
CA ASN A 918 22.61 -12.61 6.02
C ASN A 918 23.49 -13.78 6.51
N GLU A 919 24.45 -14.22 5.69
CA GLU A 919 25.41 -15.28 6.06
C GLU A 919 26.30 -14.82 7.23
N LEU A 920 26.84 -13.60 7.16
CA LEU A 920 27.65 -13.04 8.24
C LEU A 920 26.85 -12.85 9.54
N THR A 921 25.60 -12.38 9.46
CA THR A 921 24.72 -12.26 10.63
C THR A 921 24.45 -13.62 11.27
N LYS A 922 24.33 -14.70 10.49
CA LYS A 922 24.16 -16.05 11.02
C LYS A 922 25.34 -16.45 11.90
N ASP A 923 26.55 -16.17 11.44
CA ASP A 923 27.77 -16.49 12.18
C ASP A 923 27.92 -15.62 13.43
N ILE A 924 27.55 -14.33 13.36
CA ILE A 924 27.47 -13.44 14.54
C ILE A 924 26.48 -13.98 15.58
N ILE A 925 25.27 -14.39 15.15
CA ILE A 925 24.26 -14.99 16.03
C ILE A 925 24.80 -16.24 16.71
N ASN A 926 25.47 -17.12 15.96
CA ASN A 926 26.08 -18.34 16.48
C ASN A 926 27.20 -18.04 17.49
N TYR A 927 28.07 -17.09 17.17
CA TYR A 927 29.18 -16.70 18.04
C TYR A 927 28.67 -16.14 19.38
N PHE A 928 27.64 -15.30 19.35
CA PHE A 928 27.02 -14.75 20.56
C PHE A 928 26.08 -15.73 21.28
N GLY A 929 25.66 -16.82 20.63
CA GLY A 929 24.71 -17.77 21.20
C GLY A 929 23.34 -17.16 21.42
N ILE A 930 22.89 -16.26 20.55
CA ILE A 930 21.57 -15.63 20.67
C ILE A 930 20.50 -16.69 20.37
N ALA A 931 19.56 -16.87 21.28
CA ALA A 931 18.45 -17.80 21.10
C ALA A 931 17.60 -17.40 19.88
N THR A 932 17.50 -18.30 18.90
CA THR A 932 16.58 -18.19 17.75
C THR A 932 15.31 -18.98 18.05
N SER A 933 14.18 -18.60 17.45
CA SER A 933 12.95 -19.38 17.61
C SER A 933 13.10 -20.75 16.97
N VAL A 934 12.81 -21.82 17.72
CA VAL A 934 12.66 -23.17 17.16
C VAL A 934 11.33 -23.20 16.41
N GLU A 935 11.32 -22.71 15.17
CA GLU A 935 10.32 -23.15 14.20
C GLU A 935 10.71 -24.55 13.75
N ASN A 936 9.72 -25.46 13.73
CA ASN A 936 9.86 -26.79 13.12
C ASN A 936 10.62 -26.65 11.80
N ASP A 937 11.70 -27.43 11.64
CA ASP A 937 12.54 -27.50 10.44
C ASP A 937 11.70 -27.60 9.15
N ASN A 938 11.31 -26.45 8.61
CA ASN A 938 11.28 -26.24 7.18
C ASN A 938 12.68 -25.75 6.82
N ALA A 939 13.62 -26.71 6.79
CA ALA A 939 14.90 -26.53 6.13
C ALA A 939 14.64 -25.77 4.83
N SER A 940 15.36 -24.66 4.59
CA SER A 940 15.16 -23.87 3.37
C SER A 940 15.24 -24.82 2.19
N VAL A 941 14.10 -25.07 1.55
CA VAL A 941 14.05 -26.12 0.55
C VAL A 941 14.89 -25.64 -0.63
N PRO A 942 15.89 -26.43 -1.08
CA PRO A 942 16.72 -26.02 -2.20
C PRO A 942 15.88 -25.72 -3.44
N ASP A 943 16.19 -24.64 -4.15
CA ASP A 943 15.45 -24.28 -5.37
C ASP A 943 15.82 -25.18 -6.57
N ASN A 944 16.97 -25.87 -6.53
CA ASN A 944 17.49 -26.69 -7.62
C ASN A 944 18.20 -27.96 -7.13
N PHE A 945 18.24 -28.99 -7.98
CA PHE A 945 19.13 -30.15 -7.77
C PHE A 945 20.59 -29.71 -7.85
N ARG A 946 21.42 -30.14 -6.89
CA ARG A 946 22.86 -29.81 -6.87
C ARG A 946 23.69 -30.92 -6.24
N LEU A 947 24.83 -31.24 -6.84
CA LEU A 947 25.90 -32.04 -6.22
C LEU A 947 27.05 -31.10 -5.89
N TYR A 948 27.51 -31.11 -4.64
CA TYR A 948 28.63 -30.28 -4.18
C TYR A 948 29.94 -31.04 -4.31
N GLN A 949 31.04 -30.29 -4.38
CA GLN A 949 32.36 -30.89 -4.31
C GLN A 949 32.55 -31.57 -2.94
N ASN A 950 33.14 -32.77 -2.94
CA ASN A 950 33.39 -33.49 -1.70
C ASN A 950 34.42 -32.74 -0.84
N TYR A 951 34.29 -32.77 0.49
CA TYR A 951 35.23 -32.13 1.41
C TYR A 951 35.64 -33.06 2.56
N PRO A 952 36.95 -33.23 2.83
CA PRO A 952 38.08 -32.65 2.08
C PRO A 952 38.21 -33.25 0.66
N ASN A 953 38.92 -32.56 -0.24
CA ASN A 953 39.37 -33.07 -1.55
C ASN A 953 40.68 -32.35 -1.95
N PRO A 954 41.85 -33.02 -1.98
CA PRO A 954 42.03 -34.46 -1.77
C PRO A 954 41.66 -34.93 -0.35
N PHE A 955 41.33 -36.21 -0.19
CA PHE A 955 40.90 -36.80 1.09
C PHE A 955 41.67 -38.06 1.46
N ASN A 956 41.73 -38.38 2.75
CA ASN A 956 42.39 -39.58 3.29
C ASN A 956 41.78 -40.01 4.64
N PRO A 957 41.23 -41.23 4.80
CA PRO A 957 40.55 -42.06 3.81
C PRO A 957 39.05 -41.70 3.69
N THR A 958 38.59 -40.68 4.42
CA THR A 958 37.18 -40.28 4.54
C THR A 958 36.91 -38.88 3.97
N THR A 959 35.71 -38.69 3.41
CA THR A 959 35.24 -37.39 2.89
C THR A 959 33.72 -37.30 3.01
N LYS A 960 33.19 -36.08 3.00
CA LYS A 960 31.75 -35.80 3.00
C LYS A 960 31.30 -35.37 1.62
N ILE A 961 30.18 -35.95 1.16
CA ILE A 961 29.56 -35.62 -0.13
C ILE A 961 28.19 -35.03 0.16
N LYS A 962 27.98 -33.76 -0.21
CA LYS A 962 26.72 -33.05 -0.04
C LYS A 962 25.95 -32.95 -1.35
N TYR A 963 24.62 -33.00 -1.30
CA TYR A 963 23.73 -32.75 -2.43
C TYR A 963 22.35 -32.24 -1.99
N SER A 964 21.64 -31.59 -2.91
CA SER A 964 20.34 -30.93 -2.68
C SER A 964 19.26 -31.47 -3.61
N ILE A 965 18.03 -31.60 -3.11
CA ILE A 965 16.81 -32.01 -3.84
C ILE A 965 15.75 -30.91 -3.70
N PRO A 966 15.18 -30.37 -4.81
CA PRO A 966 14.18 -29.30 -4.74
C PRO A 966 12.74 -29.78 -4.53
N THR A 967 11.85 -28.91 -4.05
CA THR A 967 10.40 -29.17 -3.86
C THR A 967 9.62 -29.32 -5.16
N SER A 968 10.20 -28.95 -6.30
CA SER A 968 9.54 -29.00 -7.59
C SER A 968 10.53 -29.33 -8.71
N PRO A 969 10.63 -30.60 -9.13
CA PRO A 969 10.90 -30.88 -10.53
C PRO A 969 9.63 -30.51 -11.33
N GLN A 970 9.79 -29.81 -12.45
CA GLN A 970 8.74 -29.56 -13.46
C GLN A 970 7.89 -30.83 -13.79
N PRO A 971 6.71 -30.62 -14.40
CA PRO A 971 5.40 -30.81 -13.79
C PRO A 971 5.10 -32.27 -13.42
N SER A 972 5.07 -32.58 -12.12
CA SER A 972 4.26 -33.69 -11.60
C SER A 972 2.96 -33.10 -11.02
N PRO A 973 1.78 -33.66 -11.32
CA PRO A 973 0.48 -33.13 -10.89
C PRO A 973 0.21 -33.23 -9.38
N TYR A 974 1.20 -33.65 -8.57
CA TYR A 974 1.09 -33.82 -7.13
C TYR A 974 2.18 -33.03 -6.40
N LYS A 975 1.79 -31.94 -5.72
CA LYS A 975 2.64 -31.28 -4.72
C LYS A 975 2.83 -32.25 -3.55
N GLY A 976 4.05 -32.76 -3.34
CA GLY A 976 4.44 -33.48 -2.11
C GLY A 976 5.11 -34.85 -2.26
N GLU A 977 5.48 -35.31 -3.46
CA GLU A 977 6.13 -36.63 -3.64
C GLU A 977 7.64 -36.48 -3.90
N GLY A 978 8.47 -37.31 -3.24
CA GLY A 978 9.94 -37.30 -3.33
C GLY A 978 10.49 -37.72 -4.70
N ALA A 979 11.82 -37.65 -4.86
CA ALA A 979 12.53 -38.08 -6.06
C ALA A 979 13.44 -39.29 -5.75
N ARG A 980 13.49 -40.27 -6.66
CA ARG A 980 14.43 -41.39 -6.56
C ARG A 980 15.85 -40.93 -6.85
N VAL A 981 16.67 -40.84 -5.82
CA VAL A 981 18.07 -40.41 -5.90
C VAL A 981 19.01 -41.59 -5.98
N ARG A 982 19.95 -41.54 -6.93
CA ARG A 982 21.08 -42.47 -7.05
C ARG A 982 22.40 -41.72 -6.96
N LEU A 983 23.19 -42.00 -5.92
CA LEU A 983 24.54 -41.46 -5.71
C LEU A 983 25.57 -42.59 -5.78
N LYS A 984 26.45 -42.58 -6.78
CA LYS A 984 27.42 -43.66 -7.03
C LYS A 984 28.83 -43.11 -7.23
N ILE A 985 29.84 -43.87 -6.81
CA ILE A 985 31.25 -43.58 -7.02
C ILE A 985 31.79 -44.49 -8.11
N TYR A 986 32.56 -43.93 -9.04
CA TYR A 986 33.20 -44.61 -10.17
C TYR A 986 34.72 -44.45 -10.12
N ASP A 987 35.45 -45.45 -10.60
CA ASP A 987 36.88 -45.33 -10.90
C ASP A 987 37.11 -44.59 -12.23
N ILE A 988 38.39 -44.38 -12.59
CA ILE A 988 38.77 -43.70 -13.85
C ILE A 988 38.40 -44.48 -15.12
N LEU A 989 38.11 -45.77 -15.00
CA LEU A 989 37.67 -46.64 -16.10
C LEU A 989 36.15 -46.67 -16.25
N GLY A 990 35.41 -46.00 -15.34
CA GLY A 990 33.96 -45.95 -15.33
C GLY A 990 33.30 -47.16 -14.64
N ASN A 991 34.05 -47.96 -13.88
CA ASN A 991 33.46 -49.03 -13.08
C ASN A 991 32.88 -48.46 -11.78
N ILE A 992 31.70 -48.92 -11.37
CA ILE A 992 31.09 -48.54 -10.09
C ILE A 992 31.90 -49.18 -8.96
N VAL A 993 32.47 -48.36 -8.08
CA VAL A 993 33.22 -48.83 -6.90
C VAL A 993 32.42 -48.75 -5.61
N ALA A 994 31.41 -47.87 -5.53
CA ALA A 994 30.48 -47.81 -4.41
C ALA A 994 29.12 -47.23 -4.84
N THR A 995 28.03 -47.72 -4.25
CA THR A 995 26.71 -47.07 -4.32
C THR A 995 26.40 -46.52 -2.93
N LEU A 996 26.29 -45.21 -2.81
CA LEU A 996 26.13 -44.52 -1.54
C LEU A 996 24.64 -44.28 -1.22
N VAL A 997 23.83 -44.04 -2.25
CA VAL A 997 22.37 -43.82 -2.13
C VAL A 997 21.68 -44.42 -3.35
N ASP A 998 20.58 -45.13 -3.15
CA ASP A 998 19.61 -45.55 -4.19
C ASP A 998 18.22 -45.67 -3.53
N SER A 999 17.56 -44.54 -3.30
CA SER A 999 16.29 -44.49 -2.56
C SER A 999 15.44 -43.28 -2.94
N GLU A 1000 14.13 -43.34 -2.66
CA GLU A 1000 13.24 -42.18 -2.70
C GLU A 1000 13.61 -41.21 -1.57
N GLN A 1001 13.85 -39.95 -1.90
CA GLN A 1001 14.20 -38.90 -0.95
C GLN A 1001 13.33 -37.67 -1.19
N LEU A 1002 12.83 -37.08 -0.09
CA LEU A 1002 12.04 -35.86 -0.14
C LEU A 1002 12.93 -34.65 -0.49
N ALA A 1003 12.33 -33.52 -0.83
CA ALA A 1003 13.07 -32.29 -1.02
C ALA A 1003 13.85 -31.89 0.25
N GLY A 1004 15.11 -31.46 0.09
CA GLY A 1004 16.00 -31.13 1.19
C GLY A 1004 17.48 -31.26 0.83
N ASP A 1005 18.34 -30.89 1.78
CA ASP A 1005 19.78 -31.06 1.70
C ASP A 1005 20.23 -32.35 2.40
N TYR A 1006 21.16 -33.07 1.77
CA TYR A 1006 21.65 -34.36 2.22
C TYR A 1006 23.19 -34.36 2.27
N GLU A 1007 23.74 -35.05 3.27
CA GLU A 1007 25.18 -35.29 3.41
C GLU A 1007 25.42 -36.79 3.62
N VAL A 1008 26.37 -37.36 2.88
CA VAL A 1008 26.81 -38.75 3.03
C VAL A 1008 28.31 -38.80 3.31
N ASN A 1009 28.69 -39.54 4.35
CA ASN A 1009 30.08 -39.85 4.65
C ASN A 1009 30.57 -40.99 3.75
N PHE A 1010 31.63 -40.76 2.98
CA PHE A 1010 32.31 -41.78 2.19
C PHE A 1010 33.64 -42.17 2.84
N ASP A 1011 33.74 -43.43 3.25
CA ASP A 1011 34.93 -44.02 3.86
C ASP A 1011 35.49 -45.11 2.94
N THR A 1012 36.67 -44.85 2.38
CA THR A 1012 37.30 -45.72 1.37
C THR A 1012 37.90 -46.99 1.96
N THR A 1013 38.09 -47.07 3.29
CA THR A 1013 38.61 -48.27 3.94
C THR A 1013 37.66 -49.46 3.79
N LYS A 1014 36.34 -49.19 3.72
CA LYS A 1014 35.28 -50.19 3.52
C LYS A 1014 35.30 -50.83 2.13
N TYR A 1015 35.89 -50.15 1.16
CA TYR A 1015 35.90 -50.55 -0.25
C TYR A 1015 37.29 -50.90 -0.78
N SER A 1016 38.32 -50.87 0.08
CA SER A 1016 39.72 -51.19 -0.27
C SER A 1016 40.28 -50.43 -1.47
N LEU A 1017 39.90 -49.16 -1.64
CA LEU A 1017 40.28 -48.34 -2.80
C LEU A 1017 41.74 -47.88 -2.75
N SER A 1018 42.43 -47.82 -3.88
CA SER A 1018 43.80 -47.29 -4.02
C SER A 1018 43.80 -45.76 -4.17
N SER A 1019 44.90 -45.08 -3.82
CA SER A 1019 45.07 -43.66 -4.11
C SER A 1019 44.85 -43.39 -5.61
N GLY A 1020 44.17 -42.29 -5.96
CA GLY A 1020 43.81 -42.03 -7.33
C GLY A 1020 42.60 -41.11 -7.49
N ILE A 1021 42.15 -40.97 -8.74
CA ILE A 1021 40.99 -40.16 -9.11
C ILE A 1021 39.75 -41.04 -9.16
N TYR A 1022 38.68 -40.55 -8.55
CA TYR A 1022 37.34 -41.14 -8.57
C TYR A 1022 36.32 -40.09 -8.97
N PHE A 1023 35.14 -40.53 -9.42
CA PHE A 1023 34.03 -39.63 -9.76
C PHE A 1023 32.80 -39.98 -8.95
N CYS A 1024 32.18 -38.99 -8.33
CA CYS A 1024 30.87 -39.13 -7.69
C CYS A 1024 29.79 -38.64 -8.64
N ASP A 1025 28.79 -39.46 -8.92
CA ASP A 1025 27.68 -39.19 -9.83
C ASP A 1025 26.35 -39.18 -9.07
N LEU A 1026 25.54 -38.14 -9.28
CA LEU A 1026 24.19 -37.96 -8.73
C LEU A 1026 23.17 -37.96 -9.86
N ARG A 1027 22.16 -38.85 -9.76
CA ARG A 1027 21.04 -38.95 -10.70
C ARG A 1027 19.69 -38.91 -9.98
N ALA A 1028 18.78 -38.08 -10.50
CA ALA A 1028 17.39 -38.00 -10.03
C ALA A 1028 16.46 -37.58 -11.18
N GLY A 1029 15.62 -38.50 -11.68
CA GLY A 1029 14.86 -38.27 -12.92
C GLY A 1029 15.78 -37.96 -14.10
N ASP A 1030 15.53 -36.83 -14.79
CA ASP A 1030 16.35 -36.32 -15.90
C ASP A 1030 17.59 -35.53 -15.44
N PHE A 1031 17.73 -35.24 -14.14
CA PHE A 1031 18.89 -34.53 -13.60
C PHE A 1031 20.10 -35.46 -13.44
N HIS A 1032 21.27 -34.99 -13.88
CA HIS A 1032 22.55 -35.68 -13.81
C HIS A 1032 23.68 -34.69 -13.47
N SER A 1033 24.49 -34.98 -12.45
CA SER A 1033 25.66 -34.17 -12.10
C SER A 1033 26.78 -35.04 -11.52
N SER A 1034 28.03 -34.72 -11.86
CA SER A 1034 29.21 -35.48 -11.44
C SER A 1034 30.34 -34.59 -10.93
N VAL A 1035 31.03 -34.99 -9.85
CA VAL A 1035 32.21 -34.29 -9.31
C VAL A 1035 33.43 -35.20 -9.23
N LYS A 1036 34.63 -34.64 -9.46
CA LYS A 1036 35.91 -35.34 -9.40
C LYS A 1036 36.47 -35.33 -7.97
N MET A 1037 36.81 -36.51 -7.47
CA MET A 1037 37.38 -36.76 -6.15
C MET A 1037 38.82 -37.27 -6.25
N MET A 1038 39.70 -36.86 -5.34
CA MET A 1038 41.09 -37.32 -5.26
C MET A 1038 41.36 -37.99 -3.90
N LEU A 1039 41.59 -39.30 -3.91
CA LEU A 1039 41.99 -40.05 -2.72
C LEU A 1039 43.52 -40.06 -2.62
N LEU A 1040 44.05 -39.58 -1.50
CA LEU A 1040 45.44 -39.77 -1.10
C LEU A 1040 45.44 -40.81 0.03
N LYS A 1041 46.29 -41.84 -0.03
CA LYS A 1041 46.49 -42.74 1.11
C LYS A 1041 47.84 -42.44 1.72
#